data_AF-A0A351ABT5-F1
#
_entry.id   AF-A0A351ABT5-F1
#
_cell.length_a   1.000
_cell.length_b   1.000
_cell.length_c   1.000
_cell.angle_alpha   90.00
_cell.angle_beta   90.00
_cell.angle_gamma   90.00
#
_symmetry.space_group_name_H-M   'P 1'
#
loop_
_entity.id
_entity.type
_entity.pdbx_description
1 polymer ?
#
loop_
_entity_poly.entity_id
_entity_poly.type
_entity_poly.pdbx_seq_one_letter_code
_entity_poly.pdbx_strand_id
1 'polypeptide(L)'
;MTIRRLACLAAGAALAVAALAQNRTTLLVQVDAEPNWRDLAYLAAIPAAEAANRGGASLIAVPATGPLGPETRDYLRRYGTTSAVTLVPETRVLDFNLATTSPTRMLGATHAAGAAISLSRMHWRNSATAVVCAEDDYESALVGAPLAALLDAPLLYVPASGDTEATAAELRRLGARQVLVLGATEAKLPGDVIRLRDAAAVMAWTRQRRIPVSYLAAVNPRDRSQFVTRKLSLVGAQLAAGRRGLVAPLNIATEWKRPFATAPWTKPLPVGLPASKAPVQSGTIELGGVKAPFLLTGEDDDHGLRLALDRRGTGNYSESYRSGDTLTIGGRNWTVSLGLRTKFGDTRVHLTWPPADDLRGRLETYYRQLGAPPKHLCLVGFPDALPHAILGRGGIVEEQTSDLPFARVGDAQFAQIGVGRVIAEDVALGSLYAARALTYNELVQPGWATKSAQAEWETTMAPLFRNVGFADPHQLQADDIPWATAPAEGQPGQRAASFAQDSPLAECAVLSHSEHSWWQSLGNTFRWDATVLLAPTVVESGGCATATLDRDPQNRSVVARLLRLGAVAYTGGSRELPAQSQPLRMEFWNGVLAGETLGEAHMRAQNAGMMAMREQNEDEGGAYRYCTQVQMLFGDPAMAIRLPSPPRVAPARAEVNGDRMTLHAPGEWTVVRGHVPVDWKEWAGKDLFRVRGPGAYSMNTWSGRGRDEETALVPATFTTRRAIRKIELLDKVEAPLGWSGKWYSQANPDGTWTHRLVTRMVDFDQEKGEILRTVDRLQFRLTFE
;
A
#
# COMPACT_ATOMS: atom_id res chain seq x y z
N MET A 1 -40.36 16.64 0.25
CA MET A 1 -39.63 17.87 0.64
C MET A 1 -39.70 18.02 2.16
N THR A 2 -38.70 18.70 2.75
CA THR A 2 -38.65 19.30 4.10
C THR A 2 -38.52 18.41 5.36
N ILE A 3 -37.75 18.93 6.33
CA ILE A 3 -37.29 18.36 7.62
C ILE A 3 -36.02 17.48 7.55
N ARG A 4 -35.99 16.32 6.88
CA ARG A 4 -34.77 15.46 6.87
C ARG A 4 -33.58 16.05 6.10
N ARG A 5 -33.82 16.78 4.99
CA ARG A 5 -32.74 17.47 4.24
C ARG A 5 -32.18 18.68 5.00
N LEU A 6 -33.01 19.39 5.77
CA LEU A 6 -32.57 20.48 6.64
C LEU A 6 -31.74 19.96 7.82
N ALA A 7 -32.05 18.77 8.36
CA ALA A 7 -31.23 18.14 9.39
C ALA A 7 -29.84 17.71 8.88
N CYS A 8 -29.71 17.19 7.65
CA CYS A 8 -28.40 16.87 7.05
C CYS A 8 -27.59 18.11 6.67
N LEU A 9 -28.22 19.16 6.15
CA LEU A 9 -27.55 20.44 5.84
C LEU A 9 -27.15 21.19 7.12
N ALA A 10 -28.01 21.18 8.15
CA ALA A 10 -27.69 21.74 9.46
C ALA A 10 -26.62 20.93 10.20
N ALA A 11 -26.60 19.60 10.07
CA ALA A 11 -25.51 18.76 10.57
C ALA A 11 -24.20 19.01 9.82
N GLY A 12 -24.23 19.22 8.51
CA GLY A 12 -23.06 19.60 7.70
C GLY A 12 -22.51 20.98 8.04
N ALA A 13 -23.38 21.96 8.29
CA ALA A 13 -22.98 23.29 8.75
C ALA A 13 -22.51 23.27 10.22
N ALA A 14 -23.14 22.50 11.11
CA ALA A 14 -22.71 22.32 12.50
C ALA A 14 -21.38 21.55 12.60
N LEU A 15 -21.11 20.58 11.72
CA LEU A 15 -19.82 19.90 11.59
C LEU A 15 -18.74 20.84 11.04
N ALA A 16 -19.08 21.72 10.08
CA ALA A 16 -18.15 22.73 9.59
C ALA A 16 -17.82 23.79 10.67
N VAL A 17 -18.81 24.21 11.47
CA VAL A 17 -18.62 25.14 12.61
C VAL A 17 -17.90 24.46 13.78
N ALA A 18 -18.12 23.15 14.02
CA ALA A 18 -17.38 22.38 15.03
C ALA A 18 -15.93 22.08 14.60
N ALA A 19 -15.68 21.86 13.29
CA ALA A 19 -14.33 21.65 12.74
C ALA A 19 -13.47 22.93 12.76
N LEU A 20 -14.10 24.11 12.83
CA LEU A 20 -13.46 25.41 13.06
C LEU A 20 -13.16 25.68 14.56
N ALA A 21 -13.72 24.89 15.47
CA ALA A 21 -13.59 25.05 16.92
C ALA A 21 -12.65 24.02 17.59
N GLN A 22 -12.11 23.06 16.85
CA GLN A 22 -11.15 22.08 17.38
C GLN A 22 -9.74 22.63 17.40
N ASN A 23 -9.07 22.51 18.55
CA ASN A 23 -7.66 22.84 18.69
C ASN A 23 -6.82 21.80 17.91
N ARG A 24 -6.22 22.21 16.79
CA ARG A 24 -5.40 21.37 15.91
C ARG A 24 -3.94 21.51 16.32
N THR A 25 -3.48 20.56 17.13
CA THR A 25 -2.14 20.58 17.71
C THR A 25 -1.19 19.71 16.89
N THR A 26 -0.12 20.31 16.37
CA THR A 26 0.94 19.56 15.69
C THR A 26 2.14 19.38 16.62
N LEU A 27 2.56 18.14 16.83
CA LEU A 27 3.80 17.81 17.54
C LEU A 27 4.94 17.68 16.52
N LEU A 28 6.02 18.42 16.74
CA LEU A 28 7.25 18.38 15.95
C LEU A 28 8.36 17.82 16.84
N VAL A 29 8.90 16.65 16.46
CA VAL A 29 9.93 15.97 17.25
C VAL A 29 11.20 15.86 16.43
N GLN A 30 12.31 16.33 16.98
CA GLN A 30 13.61 16.14 16.33
C GLN A 30 13.97 14.65 16.29
N VAL A 31 14.35 14.15 15.12
CA VAL A 31 14.90 12.80 14.95
C VAL A 31 16.17 12.91 14.13
N ASP A 32 17.29 12.44 14.68
CA ASP A 32 18.58 12.46 13.98
C ASP A 32 18.72 11.28 13.02
N ALA A 33 19.71 11.32 12.13
CA ALA A 33 20.05 10.17 11.29
C ALA A 33 20.57 8.98 12.12
N GLU A 34 21.40 9.25 13.13
CA GLU A 34 21.98 8.22 13.99
C GLU A 34 21.04 7.83 15.14
N PRO A 35 21.00 6.54 15.56
CA PRO A 35 20.17 6.08 16.67
C PRO A 35 20.47 6.84 17.96
N ASN A 36 19.44 7.38 18.62
CA ASN A 36 19.57 7.97 19.95
C ASN A 36 18.23 8.04 20.70
N TRP A 37 18.22 8.64 21.89
CA TRP A 37 17.05 8.73 22.76
C TRP A 37 15.86 9.47 22.12
N ARG A 38 16.10 10.32 21.12
CA ARG A 38 15.01 11.03 20.43
C ARG A 38 14.11 10.12 19.60
N ASP A 39 14.61 8.96 19.17
CA ASP A 39 13.77 7.94 18.53
C ASP A 39 12.66 7.46 19.49
N LEU A 40 12.99 7.33 20.79
CA LEU A 40 12.05 6.96 21.83
C LEU A 40 11.18 8.15 22.25
N ALA A 41 11.76 9.36 22.28
CA ALA A 41 10.97 10.57 22.51
C ALA A 41 9.87 10.73 21.45
N TYR A 42 10.16 10.37 20.19
CA TYR A 42 9.16 10.28 19.12
C TYR A 42 8.07 9.27 19.43
N LEU A 43 8.44 8.07 19.89
CA LEU A 43 7.48 7.02 20.26
C LEU A 43 6.59 7.43 21.44
N ALA A 44 7.11 8.14 22.44
CA ALA A 44 6.29 8.72 23.51
C ALA A 44 5.40 9.87 23.03
N ALA A 45 5.81 10.58 21.97
CA ALA A 45 5.01 11.64 21.36
C ALA A 45 3.80 11.11 20.57
N ILE A 46 3.81 9.84 20.13
CA ILE A 46 2.69 9.22 19.42
C ILE A 46 1.39 9.25 20.26
N PRO A 47 1.31 8.62 21.45
CA PRO A 47 0.11 8.70 22.28
C PRO A 47 -0.20 10.13 22.73
N ALA A 48 0.81 10.99 22.88
CA ALA A 48 0.61 12.39 23.24
C ALA A 48 -0.08 13.18 22.12
N ALA A 49 0.28 12.94 20.86
CA ALA A 49 -0.35 13.55 19.70
C ALA A 49 -1.80 13.08 19.52
N GLU A 50 -2.09 11.81 19.80
CA GLU A 50 -3.47 11.29 19.83
C GLU A 50 -4.29 11.96 20.95
N ALA A 51 -3.74 12.06 22.16
CA ALA A 51 -4.39 12.73 23.28
C ALA A 51 -4.63 14.23 23.03
N ALA A 52 -3.66 14.92 22.39
CA ALA A 52 -3.76 16.33 22.07
C ALA A 52 -4.91 16.66 21.09
N ASN A 53 -5.16 15.76 20.13
CA ASN A 53 -6.14 15.99 19.07
C ASN A 53 -7.46 15.22 19.26
N ARG A 54 -7.56 14.39 20.32
CA ARG A 54 -8.70 13.49 20.59
C ARG A 54 -8.97 12.52 19.41
N GLY A 55 -7.88 11.98 18.86
CA GLY A 55 -7.88 11.26 17.58
C GLY A 55 -7.30 12.10 16.45
N GLY A 56 -6.55 11.49 15.53
CA GLY A 56 -5.98 12.19 14.38
C GLY A 56 -4.64 12.86 14.69
N ALA A 57 -3.65 12.07 15.13
CA ALA A 57 -2.33 12.57 15.49
C ALA A 57 -1.60 13.26 14.33
N SER A 58 -1.48 14.59 14.44
CA SER A 58 -0.51 15.38 13.67
C SER A 58 0.86 15.33 14.38
N LEU A 59 1.65 14.30 14.12
CA LEU A 59 3.03 14.14 14.61
C LEU A 59 4.00 14.08 13.42
N ILE A 60 5.05 14.90 13.44
CA ILE A 60 6.03 14.97 12.36
C ILE A 60 7.44 14.94 12.95
N ALA A 61 8.26 14.02 12.44
CA ALA A 61 9.70 14.03 12.68
C ALA A 61 10.31 15.15 11.86
N VAL A 62 11.19 15.92 12.48
CA VAL A 62 11.85 17.07 11.85
C VAL A 62 13.37 16.91 11.95
N PRO A 63 14.13 17.47 11.00
CA PRO A 63 15.58 17.49 11.09
C PRO A 63 16.03 18.27 12.34
N ALA A 64 17.20 17.91 12.86
CA ALA A 64 17.77 18.57 14.04
C ALA A 64 18.27 19.99 13.79
N THR A 65 18.42 20.40 12.52
CA THR A 65 18.84 21.73 12.08
C THR A 65 18.14 22.13 10.78
N GLY A 66 18.08 23.43 10.51
CA GLY A 66 17.51 23.99 9.29
C GLY A 66 16.01 24.28 9.35
N PRO A 67 15.48 25.00 8.34
CA PRO A 67 14.05 25.31 8.26
C PRO A 67 13.24 24.08 7.89
N LEU A 68 11.93 24.11 8.19
CA LEU A 68 11.00 23.10 7.71
C LEU A 68 10.99 23.02 6.18
N GLY A 69 10.81 21.83 5.62
CA GLY A 69 10.66 21.65 4.17
C GLY A 69 9.37 22.30 3.63
N PRO A 70 9.31 22.64 2.32
CA PRO A 70 8.09 23.14 1.69
C PRO A 70 6.89 22.19 1.86
N GLU A 71 7.14 20.89 1.87
CA GLU A 71 6.13 19.84 2.06
C GLU A 71 5.50 19.91 3.46
N THR A 72 6.33 20.11 4.49
CA THR A 72 5.85 20.27 5.88
C THR A 72 5.08 21.57 6.03
N ARG A 73 5.58 22.67 5.46
CA ARG A 73 4.87 23.97 5.51
C ARG A 73 3.52 23.90 4.81
N ASP A 74 3.43 23.22 3.67
CA ASP A 74 2.17 23.03 2.97
C ASP A 74 1.18 22.21 3.79
N TYR A 75 1.63 21.12 4.41
CA TYR A 75 0.79 20.37 5.34
C TYR A 75 0.27 21.24 6.50
N LEU A 76 1.15 21.97 7.21
CA LEU A 76 0.75 22.79 8.35
C LEU A 76 -0.28 23.87 7.95
N ARG A 77 -0.09 24.47 6.77
CA ARG A 77 -1.04 25.43 6.18
C ARG A 77 -2.37 24.77 5.86
N ARG A 78 -2.39 23.61 5.21
CA ARG A 78 -3.63 22.90 4.83
C ARG A 78 -4.37 22.33 6.05
N TYR A 79 -3.62 21.80 7.00
CA TYR A 79 -4.14 21.29 8.27
C TYR A 79 -4.66 22.43 9.15
N GLY A 80 -4.15 23.65 8.97
CA GLY A 80 -4.57 24.80 9.75
C GLY A 80 -4.15 24.66 11.21
N THR A 81 -2.89 24.29 11.46
CA THR A 81 -2.33 24.10 12.80
C THR A 81 -2.57 25.32 13.68
N THR A 82 -3.31 25.16 14.79
CA THR A 82 -3.63 26.24 15.75
C THR A 82 -2.64 26.29 16.92
N SER A 83 -1.91 25.20 17.17
CA SER A 83 -0.88 25.13 18.21
C SER A 83 0.23 24.17 17.77
N ALA A 84 1.49 24.52 18.04
CA ALA A 84 2.63 23.65 17.78
C ALA A 84 3.36 23.32 19.09
N VAL A 85 3.70 22.04 19.28
CA VAL A 85 4.55 21.59 20.39
C VAL A 85 5.84 21.03 19.80
N THR A 86 6.97 21.61 20.20
CA THR A 86 8.29 21.23 19.69
C THR A 86 9.06 20.51 20.79
N LEU A 87 9.54 19.31 20.50
CA LEU A 87 10.38 18.53 21.40
C LEU A 87 11.83 18.65 20.95
N VAL A 88 12.63 19.39 21.71
CA VAL A 88 14.02 19.75 21.38
C VAL A 88 14.93 19.56 22.60
N PRO A 89 16.25 19.39 22.38
CA PRO A 89 17.24 19.52 23.44
C PRO A 89 17.18 20.92 24.07
N GLU A 90 17.37 21.00 25.38
CA GLU A 90 17.35 22.25 26.16
C GLU A 90 18.26 23.35 25.57
N THR A 91 19.31 22.98 24.83
CA THR A 91 20.35 23.88 24.31
C THR A 91 20.19 24.30 22.86
N ARG A 92 19.16 23.85 22.12
CA ARG A 92 19.00 24.18 20.68
C ARG A 92 17.61 24.72 20.36
N VAL A 93 17.55 25.98 19.97
CA VAL A 93 16.38 26.60 19.33
C VAL A 93 16.40 26.22 17.85
N LEU A 94 15.36 25.53 17.39
CA LEU A 94 15.11 25.36 15.96
C LEU A 94 14.36 26.57 15.43
N ASP A 95 14.80 27.10 14.29
CA ASP A 95 14.02 28.05 13.52
C ASP A 95 12.95 27.29 12.72
N PHE A 96 11.85 26.99 13.40
CA PHE A 96 10.71 26.35 12.77
C PHE A 96 9.97 27.28 11.80
N ASN A 97 10.25 28.59 11.82
CA ASN A 97 9.59 29.65 11.04
C ASN A 97 8.21 29.21 10.56
N LEU A 98 7.34 28.89 11.54
CA LEU A 98 6.01 28.40 11.26
C LEU A 98 5.30 29.57 10.59
N ALA A 99 4.92 29.41 9.32
CA ALA A 99 4.19 30.44 8.57
C ALA A 99 2.81 30.75 9.19
N THR A 100 2.47 30.13 10.31
CA THR A 100 1.23 30.29 11.06
C THR A 100 1.48 31.17 12.30
N THR A 101 0.56 32.08 12.60
CA THR A 101 0.58 32.93 13.80
C THR A 101 0.29 32.16 15.10
N SER A 102 0.53 30.85 15.12
CA SER A 102 0.07 29.94 16.15
C SER A 102 1.06 29.90 17.32
N PRO A 103 0.59 29.90 18.59
CA PRO A 103 1.46 29.78 19.74
C PRO A 103 2.27 28.47 19.67
N THR A 104 3.60 28.62 19.81
CA THR A 104 4.53 27.48 19.83
C THR A 104 5.00 27.23 21.25
N ARG A 105 4.89 25.99 21.72
CA ARG A 105 5.39 25.58 23.03
C ARG A 105 6.56 24.63 22.87
N MET A 106 7.67 24.96 23.52
CA MET A 106 8.88 24.15 23.52
C MET A 106 8.92 23.23 24.74
N LEU A 107 9.22 21.96 24.52
CA LEU A 107 9.55 20.97 25.54
C LEU A 107 11.03 20.63 25.43
N GLY A 108 11.80 21.07 26.42
CA GLY A 108 13.21 20.73 26.57
C GLY A 108 13.39 19.36 27.24
N ALA A 109 14.21 18.49 26.66
CA ALA A 109 14.61 17.24 27.29
C ALA A 109 16.01 16.81 26.84
N THR A 110 16.73 16.07 27.68
CA THR A 110 18.08 15.55 27.39
C THR A 110 18.14 14.03 27.28
N HIS A 111 17.04 13.33 27.63
CA HIS A 111 16.88 11.88 27.55
C HIS A 111 15.40 11.50 27.37
N ALA A 112 15.12 10.23 27.06
CA ALA A 112 13.79 9.76 26.66
C ALA A 112 12.73 9.82 27.78
N ALA A 113 13.06 9.42 29.01
CA ALA A 113 12.15 9.47 30.16
C ALA A 113 11.77 10.91 30.52
N GLY A 114 12.73 11.85 30.46
CA GLY A 114 12.45 13.27 30.69
C GLY A 114 11.49 13.83 29.65
N ALA A 115 11.67 13.47 28.38
CA ALA A 115 10.76 13.80 27.30
C ALA A 115 9.36 13.20 27.52
N ALA A 116 9.28 11.90 27.84
CA ALA A 116 8.03 11.19 28.08
C ALA A 116 7.25 11.76 29.27
N ILE A 117 7.92 12.08 30.38
CA ILE A 117 7.31 12.73 31.55
C ILE A 117 6.80 14.13 31.19
N SER A 118 7.56 14.89 30.38
CA SER A 118 7.14 16.23 29.94
C SER A 118 5.89 16.18 29.06
N LEU A 119 5.83 15.22 28.12
CA LEU A 119 4.64 14.95 27.31
C LEU A 119 3.46 14.50 28.17
N SER A 120 3.71 13.59 29.13
CA SER A 120 2.71 13.12 30.10
C SER A 120 2.08 14.28 30.87
N ARG A 121 2.90 15.17 31.44
CA ARG A 121 2.42 16.35 32.18
C ARG A 121 1.67 17.36 31.32
N MET A 122 2.01 17.44 30.03
CA MET A 122 1.32 18.35 29.11
C MET A 122 -0.09 17.84 28.77
N HIS A 123 -0.24 16.55 28.50
CA HIS A 123 -1.47 16.01 27.90
C HIS A 123 -2.34 15.20 28.86
N TRP A 124 -1.81 14.73 30.00
CA TRP A 124 -2.56 13.98 31.01
C TRP A 124 -2.53 14.63 32.39
N ARG A 125 -3.71 15.07 32.84
CA ARG A 125 -3.92 15.47 34.24
C ARG A 125 -3.91 14.26 35.17
N ASN A 126 -4.55 13.18 34.74
CA ASN A 126 -4.59 11.87 35.38
C ASN A 126 -4.64 10.79 34.29
N SER A 127 -4.23 9.57 34.64
CA SER A 127 -4.42 8.38 33.80
C SER A 127 -4.44 7.15 34.68
N ALA A 128 -5.51 6.35 34.62
CA ALA A 128 -5.62 5.12 35.41
C ALA A 128 -4.65 4.03 34.95
N THR A 129 -4.18 4.12 33.71
CA THR A 129 -3.25 3.18 33.08
C THR A 129 -2.02 3.93 32.56
N ALA A 130 -0.85 3.31 32.62
CA ALA A 130 0.34 3.76 31.91
C ALA A 130 1.03 2.57 31.25
N VAL A 131 1.66 2.82 30.10
CA VAL A 131 2.54 1.84 29.45
C VAL A 131 3.98 2.24 29.73
N VAL A 132 4.81 1.29 30.12
CA VAL A 132 6.21 1.52 30.51
C VAL A 132 7.12 0.54 29.80
N CYS A 133 8.25 1.00 29.27
CA CYS A 133 9.33 0.12 28.82
C CYS A 133 10.71 0.72 29.18
N ALA A 134 11.78 -0.02 28.93
CA ALA A 134 13.13 0.48 29.16
C ALA A 134 13.55 1.51 28.09
N GLU A 135 14.39 2.48 28.47
CA GLU A 135 14.96 3.49 27.56
C GLU A 135 15.95 2.93 26.52
N ASP A 136 16.37 1.67 26.63
CA ASP A 136 17.25 1.00 25.67
C ASP A 136 16.52 -0.06 24.83
N ASP A 137 15.23 -0.29 25.09
CA ASP A 137 14.40 -1.27 24.40
C ASP A 137 13.52 -0.63 23.31
N TYR A 138 14.14 -0.38 22.15
CA TYR A 138 13.47 0.23 21.01
C TYR A 138 12.30 -0.59 20.45
N GLU A 139 12.42 -1.92 20.43
CA GLU A 139 11.36 -2.80 19.92
C GLU A 139 10.13 -2.76 20.83
N SER A 140 10.32 -2.83 22.15
CA SER A 140 9.22 -2.69 23.10
C SER A 140 8.58 -1.30 23.03
N ALA A 141 9.35 -0.24 22.78
CA ALA A 141 8.80 1.10 22.59
C ALA A 141 7.95 1.22 21.31
N LEU A 142 8.37 0.58 20.20
CA LEU A 142 7.59 0.50 18.96
C LEU A 142 6.22 -0.17 19.17
N VAL A 143 6.18 -1.21 20.01
CA VAL A 143 4.94 -1.91 20.39
C VAL A 143 4.13 -1.11 21.42
N GLY A 144 4.82 -0.44 22.34
CA GLY A 144 4.22 0.30 23.45
C GLY A 144 3.54 1.59 23.06
N ALA A 145 4.06 2.31 22.08
CA ALA A 145 3.46 3.55 21.60
C ALA A 145 2.00 3.39 21.11
N PRO A 146 1.70 2.47 20.17
CA PRO A 146 0.32 2.25 19.75
C PRO A 146 -0.55 1.61 20.83
N LEU A 147 0.01 0.76 21.71
CA LEU A 147 -0.75 0.22 22.87
C LEU A 147 -1.16 1.33 23.83
N ALA A 148 -0.25 2.27 24.12
CA ALA A 148 -0.52 3.42 24.99
C ALA A 148 -1.61 4.31 24.39
N ALA A 149 -1.52 4.60 23.09
CA ALA A 149 -2.56 5.35 22.36
C ALA A 149 -3.91 4.62 22.38
N LEU A 150 -3.92 3.30 22.17
CA LEU A 150 -5.13 2.48 22.19
C LEU A 150 -5.87 2.54 23.53
N LEU A 151 -5.12 2.71 24.62
CA LEU A 151 -5.58 2.79 26.00
C LEU A 151 -5.77 4.23 26.52
N ASP A 152 -5.57 5.24 25.67
CA ASP A 152 -5.58 6.67 26.05
C ASP A 152 -4.64 6.99 27.24
N ALA A 153 -3.47 6.34 27.23
CA ALA A 153 -2.48 6.36 28.31
C ALA A 153 -1.13 6.93 27.83
N PRO A 154 -0.30 7.50 28.73
CA PRO A 154 1.06 7.88 28.39
C PRO A 154 1.96 6.65 28.23
N LEU A 155 2.91 6.74 27.30
CA LEU A 155 4.09 5.87 27.27
C LEU A 155 5.21 6.55 28.07
N LEU A 156 5.69 5.85 29.10
CA LEU A 156 6.79 6.30 29.96
C LEU A 156 7.98 5.34 29.83
N TYR A 157 9.16 5.81 30.22
CA TYR A 157 10.37 5.01 30.19
C TYR A 157 10.99 4.85 31.56
N VAL A 158 11.70 3.74 31.77
CA VAL A 158 12.67 3.60 32.86
C VAL A 158 14.09 3.63 32.27
N PRO A 159 14.98 4.48 32.80
CA PRO A 159 16.40 4.47 32.44
C PRO A 159 17.03 3.07 32.48
N ALA A 160 17.99 2.82 31.59
CA ALA A 160 18.75 1.56 31.55
C ALA A 160 19.55 1.31 32.85
N SER A 161 19.83 2.36 33.63
CA SER A 161 20.43 2.25 34.97
C SER A 161 19.52 1.53 35.99
N GLY A 162 18.23 1.36 35.67
CA GLY A 162 17.22 0.80 36.58
C GLY A 162 16.68 1.81 37.59
N ASP A 163 17.08 3.08 37.51
CA ASP A 163 16.49 4.14 38.34
C ASP A 163 15.02 4.35 37.93
N THR A 164 14.12 4.20 38.90
CA THR A 164 12.68 4.28 38.68
C THR A 164 12.06 5.51 39.33
N GLU A 165 12.83 6.34 40.05
CA GLU A 165 12.27 7.36 40.93
C GLU A 165 11.40 8.36 40.16
N ALA A 166 11.93 8.93 39.07
CA ALA A 166 11.21 9.90 38.25
C ALA A 166 9.93 9.32 37.63
N THR A 167 10.02 8.10 37.09
CA THR A 167 8.89 7.39 36.47
C THR A 167 7.86 7.00 37.51
N ALA A 168 8.27 6.51 38.67
CA ALA A 168 7.37 6.20 39.79
C ALA A 168 6.69 7.45 40.35
N ALA A 169 7.39 8.59 40.43
CA ALA A 169 6.79 9.86 40.81
C ALA A 169 5.73 10.30 39.81
N GLU A 170 5.99 10.17 38.51
CA GLU A 170 5.02 10.50 37.47
C GLU A 170 3.80 9.56 37.50
N LEU A 171 3.99 8.26 37.71
CA LEU A 171 2.90 7.30 37.88
C LEU A 171 2.00 7.65 39.09
N ARG A 172 2.61 8.05 40.22
CA ARG A 172 1.85 8.52 41.40
C ARG A 172 1.08 9.81 41.11
N ARG A 173 1.69 10.77 40.38
CA ARG A 173 1.03 12.02 39.96
C ARG A 173 -0.19 11.74 39.08
N LEU A 174 -0.06 10.81 38.14
CA LEU A 174 -1.15 10.39 37.25
C LEU A 174 -2.27 9.66 37.99
N GLY A 175 -2.00 9.10 39.17
CA GLY A 175 -2.92 8.20 39.87
C GLY A 175 -3.05 6.85 39.16
N ALA A 176 -1.99 6.40 38.48
CA ALA A 176 -1.99 5.15 37.72
C ALA A 176 -2.22 3.95 38.66
N ARG A 177 -3.24 3.15 38.35
CA ARG A 177 -3.60 1.93 39.08
C ARG A 177 -3.05 0.69 38.39
N GLN A 178 -3.03 0.70 37.06
CA GLN A 178 -2.49 -0.37 36.24
C GLN A 178 -1.26 0.13 35.46
N VAL A 179 -0.18 -0.63 35.50
CA VAL A 179 1.05 -0.33 34.78
C VAL A 179 1.39 -1.50 33.88
N LEU A 180 1.29 -1.30 32.57
CA LEU A 180 1.66 -2.30 31.58
C LEU A 180 3.14 -2.14 31.26
N VAL A 181 3.96 -3.10 31.70
CA VAL A 181 5.40 -3.08 31.44
C VAL A 181 5.71 -3.95 30.24
N LEU A 182 6.29 -3.37 29.20
CA LEU A 182 6.71 -4.06 27.99
C LEU A 182 8.19 -4.42 28.01
N GLY A 183 8.51 -5.58 27.45
CA GLY A 183 9.88 -6.08 27.31
C GLY A 183 10.36 -6.85 28.54
N ALA A 184 11.67 -6.94 28.69
CA ALA A 184 12.32 -7.75 29.73
C ALA A 184 12.64 -6.99 31.04
N THR A 185 12.27 -5.71 31.14
CA THR A 185 12.60 -4.91 32.33
C THR A 185 11.86 -5.39 33.57
N GLU A 186 12.61 -5.59 34.65
CA GLU A 186 12.10 -5.99 35.97
C GLU A 186 12.01 -4.80 36.95
N ALA A 187 12.00 -3.57 36.42
CA ALA A 187 11.85 -2.34 37.20
C ALA A 187 10.67 -2.43 38.19
N LYS A 188 10.91 -1.97 39.42
CA LYS A 188 9.90 -1.91 40.50
C LYS A 188 9.12 -0.61 40.36
N LEU A 189 7.83 -0.72 40.02
CA LEU A 189 6.95 0.43 39.77
C LEU A 189 5.74 0.37 40.72
N PRO A 190 5.15 1.51 41.09
CA PRO A 190 3.92 1.54 41.89
C PRO A 190 2.70 1.06 41.07
N GLY A 191 1.69 0.51 41.75
CA GLY A 191 0.44 0.04 41.13
C GLY A 191 0.42 -1.46 40.83
N ASP A 192 -0.64 -1.91 40.15
CA ASP A 192 -0.77 -3.28 39.63
C ASP A 192 0.03 -3.42 38.33
N VAL A 193 1.16 -4.12 38.40
CA VAL A 193 2.12 -4.26 37.30
C VAL A 193 1.80 -5.52 36.49
N ILE A 194 1.45 -5.33 35.21
CA ILE A 194 1.26 -6.42 34.26
C ILE A 194 2.43 -6.41 33.28
N ARG A 195 3.19 -7.50 33.23
CA ARG A 195 4.33 -7.63 32.32
C ARG A 195 3.94 -8.33 31.03
N LEU A 196 4.26 -7.72 29.89
CA LEU A 196 4.03 -8.25 28.54
C LEU A 196 5.38 -8.30 27.82
N ARG A 197 5.90 -9.51 27.59
CA ARG A 197 7.29 -9.70 27.16
C ARG A 197 7.58 -9.21 25.74
N ASP A 198 6.59 -9.27 24.85
CA ASP A 198 6.75 -8.97 23.43
C ASP A 198 5.41 -8.57 22.78
N ALA A 199 5.43 -8.30 21.48
CA ALA A 199 4.24 -7.97 20.69
C ALA A 199 3.18 -9.08 20.69
N ALA A 200 3.58 -10.34 20.70
CA ALA A 200 2.66 -11.48 20.73
C ALA A 200 1.86 -11.51 22.05
N ALA A 201 2.53 -11.24 23.18
CA ALA A 201 1.89 -11.10 24.48
C ALA A 201 0.93 -9.92 24.54
N VAL A 202 1.29 -8.78 23.93
CA VAL A 202 0.38 -7.62 23.82
C VAL A 202 -0.89 -7.97 23.03
N MET A 203 -0.75 -8.65 21.90
CA MET A 203 -1.91 -9.07 21.09
C MET A 203 -2.80 -10.11 21.80
N ALA A 204 -2.19 -11.06 22.52
CA ALA A 204 -2.95 -12.00 23.34
C ALA A 204 -3.70 -11.27 24.47
N TRP A 205 -3.05 -10.28 25.09
CA TRP A 205 -3.63 -9.47 26.16
C TRP A 205 -4.81 -8.61 25.68
N THR A 206 -4.71 -7.98 24.50
CA THR A 206 -5.82 -7.20 23.91
C THR A 206 -6.99 -8.10 23.56
N ARG A 207 -6.73 -9.28 22.97
CA ARG A 207 -7.76 -10.29 22.70
C ARG A 207 -8.47 -10.74 23.98
N GLN A 208 -7.73 -11.08 25.04
CA GLN A 208 -8.30 -11.49 26.33
C GLN A 208 -9.24 -10.42 26.92
N ARG A 209 -8.94 -9.14 26.67
CA ARG A 209 -9.74 -7.99 27.11
C ARG A 209 -10.81 -7.56 26.12
N ARG A 210 -10.94 -8.26 24.99
CA ARG A 210 -11.88 -7.93 23.91
C ARG A 210 -11.68 -6.52 23.35
N ILE A 211 -10.43 -6.04 23.35
CA ILE A 211 -10.07 -4.79 22.69
C ILE A 211 -9.90 -5.10 21.20
N PRO A 212 -10.74 -4.53 20.31
CA PRO A 212 -10.67 -4.84 18.89
C PRO A 212 -9.39 -4.28 18.27
N VAL A 213 -8.67 -5.12 17.53
CA VAL A 213 -7.49 -4.74 16.74
C VAL A 213 -7.69 -5.28 15.34
N SER A 214 -7.88 -4.39 14.37
CA SER A 214 -8.09 -4.75 12.96
C SER A 214 -6.99 -4.27 12.03
N TYR A 215 -5.99 -3.54 12.56
CA TYR A 215 -4.87 -2.99 11.82
C TYR A 215 -3.55 -3.45 12.43
N LEU A 216 -2.65 -3.95 11.59
CA LEU A 216 -1.27 -4.23 11.97
C LEU A 216 -0.29 -3.50 11.07
N ALA A 217 0.69 -2.81 11.66
CA ALA A 217 1.87 -2.33 10.96
C ALA A 217 3.00 -3.36 11.11
N ALA A 218 3.38 -4.03 10.03
CA ALA A 218 4.57 -4.86 9.98
C ALA A 218 5.79 -3.96 9.80
N VAL A 219 6.71 -4.00 10.76
CA VAL A 219 7.93 -3.18 10.77
C VAL A 219 9.15 -4.05 11.02
N ASN A 220 10.33 -3.56 10.61
CA ASN A 220 11.60 -4.18 10.98
C ASN A 220 12.41 -3.23 11.89
N PRO A 221 12.45 -3.45 13.22
CA PRO A 221 13.17 -2.58 14.15
C PRO A 221 14.67 -2.38 13.84
N ARG A 222 15.27 -3.25 13.02
CA ARG A 222 16.66 -3.09 12.56
C ARG A 222 16.86 -1.91 11.61
N ASP A 223 15.78 -1.38 11.05
CA ASP A 223 15.80 -0.17 10.24
C ASP A 223 16.28 1.07 11.01
N ARG A 224 16.35 1.00 12.34
CA ARG A 224 16.96 2.03 13.17
C ARG A 224 18.38 2.37 12.72
N SER A 225 19.13 1.39 12.18
CA SER A 225 20.53 1.59 11.75
C SER A 225 20.99 0.83 10.50
N GLN A 226 20.31 -0.24 10.05
CA GLN A 226 20.91 -1.22 9.11
C GLN A 226 20.56 -1.02 7.62
N PHE A 227 19.57 -0.19 7.28
CA PHE A 227 19.02 -0.10 5.92
C PHE A 227 19.29 1.25 5.24
N VAL A 228 19.02 1.31 3.92
CA VAL A 228 19.24 2.51 3.11
C VAL A 228 18.39 3.66 3.64
N THR A 229 17.08 3.43 3.77
CA THR A 229 16.18 4.36 4.44
C THR A 229 15.92 3.88 5.86
N ARG A 230 16.33 4.69 6.84
CA ARG A 230 16.30 4.33 8.25
C ARG A 230 15.05 4.84 8.96
N LYS A 231 14.68 4.16 10.05
CA LYS A 231 13.69 4.58 11.05
C LYS A 231 12.24 4.74 10.56
N LEU A 232 11.85 4.12 9.44
CA LEU A 232 10.45 4.08 9.01
C LEU A 232 9.56 3.26 9.96
N SER A 233 10.13 2.40 10.82
CA SER A 233 9.41 1.72 11.90
C SER A 233 8.69 2.68 12.84
N LEU A 234 9.22 3.90 13.04
CA LEU A 234 8.54 4.98 13.77
C LEU A 234 7.22 5.39 13.09
N VAL A 235 7.22 5.46 11.75
CA VAL A 235 6.04 5.77 10.93
C VAL A 235 5.00 4.66 11.05
N GLY A 236 5.45 3.40 11.08
CA GLY A 236 4.57 2.25 11.32
C GLY A 236 3.88 2.29 12.67
N ALA A 237 4.61 2.64 13.74
CA ALA A 237 4.04 2.82 15.07
C ALA A 237 3.02 3.98 15.12
N GLN A 238 3.30 5.09 14.43
CA GLN A 238 2.38 6.23 14.34
C GLN A 238 1.08 5.86 13.62
N LEU A 239 1.18 5.20 12.45
CA LEU A 239 0.01 4.73 11.70
C LEU A 239 -0.80 3.73 12.52
N ALA A 240 -0.14 2.77 13.18
CA ALA A 240 -0.81 1.81 14.05
C ALA A 240 -1.58 2.52 15.17
N ALA A 241 -0.99 3.51 15.85
CA ALA A 241 -1.67 4.26 16.89
C ALA A 241 -2.93 4.97 16.38
N GLY A 242 -2.80 5.74 15.29
CA GLY A 242 -3.92 6.50 14.73
C GLY A 242 -5.02 5.63 14.11
N ARG A 243 -4.71 4.39 13.73
CA ARG A 243 -5.68 3.38 13.28
C ARG A 243 -6.21 2.50 14.41
N ARG A 244 -5.87 2.80 15.67
CA ARG A 244 -6.18 1.95 16.84
C ARG A 244 -5.75 0.49 16.64
N GLY A 245 -4.65 0.31 15.92
CA GLY A 245 -4.00 -0.95 15.62
C GLY A 245 -2.80 -1.22 16.53
N LEU A 246 -2.00 -2.21 16.15
CA LEU A 246 -0.76 -2.58 16.84
C LEU A 246 0.39 -2.74 15.84
N VAL A 247 1.61 -2.82 16.36
CA VAL A 247 2.82 -3.10 15.59
C VAL A 247 3.15 -4.59 15.66
N ALA A 248 3.53 -5.15 14.51
CA ALA A 248 4.07 -6.50 14.33
C ALA A 248 5.57 -6.39 13.99
N PRO A 249 6.47 -6.33 14.99
CA PRO A 249 7.91 -6.20 14.75
C PRO A 249 8.49 -7.54 14.29
N LEU A 250 9.09 -7.59 13.09
CA LEU A 250 9.66 -8.85 12.59
C LEU A 250 11.09 -9.11 13.11
N ASN A 251 11.85 -8.04 13.39
CA ASN A 251 13.24 -8.05 13.87
C ASN A 251 14.13 -9.09 13.15
N ILE A 252 14.20 -8.95 11.83
CA ILE A 252 14.91 -9.87 10.95
C ILE A 252 16.06 -9.15 10.24
N ALA A 253 17.18 -9.87 10.05
CA ALA A 253 18.10 -9.48 9.00
C ALA A 253 17.47 -9.82 7.64
N THR A 254 17.90 -9.09 6.61
CA THR A 254 17.37 -9.17 5.26
C THR A 254 18.52 -9.02 4.28
N GLU A 255 18.45 -9.73 3.17
CA GLU A 255 19.36 -9.61 2.04
C GLU A 255 18.48 -9.51 0.79
N TRP A 256 18.23 -8.28 0.35
CA TRP A 256 17.37 -8.02 -0.81
C TRP A 256 18.18 -8.10 -2.11
N LYS A 257 17.80 -9.03 -3.00
CA LYS A 257 18.42 -9.25 -4.32
C LYS A 257 19.95 -9.20 -4.27
N ARG A 258 20.55 -10.05 -3.44
CA ARG A 258 22.00 -10.22 -3.38
C ARG A 258 22.54 -10.73 -4.73
N PRO A 259 23.44 -10.01 -5.41
CA PRO A 259 23.92 -10.35 -6.75
C PRO A 259 25.01 -11.44 -6.72
N PHE A 260 25.06 -12.27 -7.77
CA PHE A 260 26.12 -13.26 -8.00
C PHE A 260 26.68 -13.10 -9.41
N ALA A 261 27.98 -12.85 -9.53
CA ALA A 261 28.61 -12.59 -10.83
C ALA A 261 28.51 -13.79 -11.78
N THR A 262 28.38 -13.48 -13.07
CA THR A 262 28.29 -14.45 -14.16
C THR A 262 29.38 -14.21 -15.20
N ALA A 263 29.92 -15.29 -15.78
CA ALA A 263 30.86 -15.26 -16.89
C ALA A 263 30.45 -16.28 -17.97
N PRO A 264 30.79 -16.05 -19.26
CA PRO A 264 30.49 -17.01 -20.32
C PRO A 264 31.05 -18.41 -20.04
N TRP A 265 30.24 -19.45 -20.25
CA TRP A 265 30.70 -20.83 -20.15
C TRP A 265 31.33 -21.28 -21.47
N THR A 266 32.58 -21.73 -21.41
CA THR A 266 33.39 -22.08 -22.60
C THR A 266 33.73 -23.57 -22.71
N LYS A 267 33.30 -24.38 -21.75
CA LYS A 267 33.56 -25.83 -21.71
C LYS A 267 32.41 -26.60 -22.38
N PRO A 268 32.60 -27.90 -22.70
CA PRO A 268 31.48 -28.74 -23.12
C PRO A 268 30.31 -28.68 -22.13
N LEU A 269 29.08 -28.72 -22.64
CA LEU A 269 27.89 -28.64 -21.81
C LEU A 269 27.76 -29.91 -20.94
N PRO A 270 27.53 -29.78 -19.61
CA PRO A 270 27.33 -30.93 -18.74
C PRO A 270 26.06 -31.72 -19.10
N VAL A 271 26.08 -33.03 -18.81
CA VAL A 271 24.91 -33.90 -18.95
C VAL A 271 23.82 -33.47 -17.96
N GLY A 272 22.57 -33.39 -18.42
CA GLY A 272 21.42 -33.01 -17.59
C GLY A 272 21.21 -31.50 -17.43
N LEU A 273 22.04 -30.67 -18.07
CA LEU A 273 21.82 -29.23 -18.14
C LEU A 273 20.50 -28.92 -18.89
N PRO A 274 19.66 -27.99 -18.41
CA PRO A 274 18.51 -27.52 -19.17
C PRO A 274 18.89 -26.97 -20.55
N ALA A 275 17.98 -27.12 -21.52
CA ALA A 275 18.19 -26.56 -22.85
C ALA A 275 18.33 -25.04 -22.79
N SER A 276 19.22 -24.48 -23.61
CA SER A 276 19.51 -23.05 -23.69
C SER A 276 19.63 -22.62 -25.14
N LYS A 277 18.94 -21.54 -25.51
CA LYS A 277 19.20 -20.84 -26.78
C LYS A 277 20.21 -19.72 -26.57
N ALA A 278 20.12 -19.03 -25.45
CA ALA A 278 21.11 -18.05 -25.04
C ALA A 278 22.45 -18.72 -24.72
N PRO A 279 23.59 -18.02 -24.92
CA PRO A 279 24.88 -18.48 -24.44
C PRO A 279 24.86 -18.79 -22.95
N VAL A 280 25.26 -20.01 -22.58
CA VAL A 280 25.28 -20.45 -21.19
C VAL A 280 26.26 -19.60 -20.40
N GLN A 281 25.80 -19.09 -19.25
CA GLN A 281 26.66 -18.38 -18.31
C GLN A 281 26.96 -19.27 -17.11
N SER A 282 28.02 -18.95 -16.38
CA SER A 282 28.49 -19.68 -15.22
C SER A 282 28.90 -18.75 -14.11
N GLY A 283 28.86 -19.23 -12.87
CA GLY A 283 29.33 -18.49 -11.70
C GLY A 283 29.36 -19.38 -10.47
N THR A 284 29.56 -18.76 -9.31
CA THR A 284 29.59 -19.46 -8.03
C THR A 284 28.75 -18.70 -7.01
N ILE A 285 27.84 -19.42 -6.35
CA ILE A 285 27.15 -18.92 -5.16
C ILE A 285 27.97 -19.33 -3.94
N GLU A 286 28.38 -18.34 -3.15
CA GLU A 286 29.07 -18.54 -1.87
C GLU A 286 28.24 -17.98 -0.71
N LEU A 287 27.60 -18.89 0.04
CA LEU A 287 26.68 -18.56 1.11
C LEU A 287 26.82 -19.53 2.28
N GLY A 288 26.94 -19.01 3.50
CA GLY A 288 27.04 -19.82 4.72
C GLY A 288 28.20 -20.83 4.71
N GLY A 289 29.33 -20.47 4.10
CA GLY A 289 30.49 -21.35 3.94
C GLY A 289 30.36 -22.42 2.84
N VAL A 290 29.21 -22.50 2.16
CA VAL A 290 28.99 -23.39 1.03
C VAL A 290 29.33 -22.66 -0.27
N LYS A 291 30.18 -23.28 -1.09
CA LYS A 291 30.49 -22.84 -2.46
C LYS A 291 29.79 -23.78 -3.44
N ALA A 292 28.85 -23.24 -4.21
CA ALA A 292 28.09 -23.99 -5.21
C ALA A 292 28.26 -23.35 -6.59
N PRO A 293 29.00 -23.99 -7.52
CA PRO A 293 29.02 -23.60 -8.91
C PRO A 293 27.60 -23.65 -9.51
N PHE A 294 27.31 -22.73 -10.42
CA PHE A 294 26.04 -22.72 -11.15
C PHE A 294 26.25 -22.47 -12.64
N LEU A 295 25.27 -22.92 -13.43
CA LEU A 295 25.09 -22.58 -14.83
C LEU A 295 23.74 -21.90 -15.02
N LEU A 296 23.72 -20.85 -15.82
CA LEU A 296 22.50 -20.13 -16.20
C LEU A 296 22.20 -20.41 -17.68
N THR A 297 20.98 -20.88 -17.92
CA THR A 297 20.45 -21.22 -19.26
C THR A 297 19.14 -20.48 -19.49
N GLY A 298 18.70 -20.34 -20.74
CA GLY A 298 17.40 -19.77 -21.08
C GLY A 298 17.31 -19.28 -22.54
N GLU A 299 16.37 -18.38 -22.79
CA GLU A 299 16.17 -17.70 -24.07
C GLU A 299 16.96 -16.38 -24.12
N ASP A 300 17.13 -15.82 -25.33
CA ASP A 300 17.95 -14.60 -25.54
C ASP A 300 17.38 -13.34 -24.87
N ASP A 301 16.09 -13.34 -24.57
CA ASP A 301 15.30 -12.21 -24.06
C ASP A 301 14.97 -12.31 -22.55
N ASP A 302 15.74 -13.11 -21.80
CA ASP A 302 15.53 -13.41 -20.36
C ASP A 302 14.30 -14.26 -20.04
N HIS A 303 13.57 -14.78 -21.04
CA HIS A 303 12.53 -15.78 -20.78
C HIS A 303 13.12 -17.19 -20.57
N GLY A 304 12.41 -17.99 -19.78
CA GLY A 304 12.73 -19.39 -19.52
C GLY A 304 14.00 -19.62 -18.71
N LEU A 305 14.56 -18.58 -18.06
CA LEU A 305 15.84 -18.68 -17.37
C LEU A 305 15.85 -19.77 -16.30
N ARG A 306 16.91 -20.59 -16.30
CA ARG A 306 17.17 -21.62 -15.29
C ARG A 306 18.54 -21.50 -14.68
N LEU A 307 18.55 -21.42 -13.35
CA LEU A 307 19.73 -21.54 -12.53
C LEU A 307 19.94 -23.01 -12.19
N ALA A 308 20.82 -23.70 -12.93
CA ALA A 308 21.21 -25.07 -12.63
C ALA A 308 22.38 -25.06 -11.63
N LEU A 309 22.24 -25.76 -10.51
CA LEU A 309 23.17 -25.67 -9.38
C LEU A 309 23.90 -27.00 -9.14
N ASP A 310 25.23 -26.95 -9.03
CA ASP A 310 26.05 -28.08 -8.61
C ASP A 310 26.40 -27.93 -7.13
N ARG A 311 25.50 -28.36 -6.25
CA ARG A 311 25.64 -28.21 -4.78
C ARG A 311 26.89 -28.90 -4.22
N ARG A 312 27.44 -29.90 -4.91
CA ARG A 312 28.55 -30.74 -4.41
C ARG A 312 29.86 -30.54 -5.17
N GLY A 313 29.90 -29.67 -6.17
CA GLY A 313 31.08 -29.49 -7.02
C GLY A 313 31.43 -30.74 -7.86
N THR A 314 30.43 -31.58 -8.13
CA THR A 314 30.59 -32.88 -8.82
C THR A 314 30.44 -32.78 -10.34
N GLY A 315 30.07 -31.62 -10.87
CA GLY A 315 29.71 -31.39 -12.27
C GLY A 315 28.27 -31.79 -12.64
N ASN A 316 27.42 -32.10 -11.65
CA ASN A 316 26.03 -32.47 -11.88
C ASN A 316 25.10 -31.25 -11.77
N TYR A 317 24.38 -30.95 -12.84
CA TYR A 317 23.50 -29.78 -12.99
C TYR A 317 22.03 -30.15 -13.22
N SER A 318 21.60 -31.33 -12.77
CA SER A 318 20.21 -31.79 -12.94
C SER A 318 19.19 -31.03 -12.08
N GLU A 319 19.64 -30.41 -10.99
CA GLU A 319 18.81 -29.55 -10.15
C GLU A 319 18.80 -28.12 -10.71
N SER A 320 17.62 -27.61 -11.07
CA SER A 320 17.48 -26.27 -11.63
C SER A 320 16.30 -25.48 -11.05
N TYR A 321 16.47 -24.17 -10.98
CA TYR A 321 15.53 -23.23 -10.36
C TYR A 321 15.14 -22.11 -11.33
N ARG A 322 13.90 -21.63 -11.21
CA ARG A 322 13.39 -20.43 -11.91
C ARG A 322 13.28 -19.26 -10.93
N SER A 323 12.99 -18.06 -11.46
CA SER A 323 12.52 -16.95 -10.64
C SER A 323 11.30 -17.35 -9.79
N GLY A 324 11.36 -17.02 -8.50
CA GLY A 324 10.34 -17.36 -7.51
C GLY A 324 10.48 -18.74 -6.86
N ASP A 325 11.36 -19.61 -7.36
CA ASP A 325 11.64 -20.87 -6.68
C ASP A 325 12.52 -20.64 -5.44
N THR A 326 12.40 -21.54 -4.46
CA THR A 326 13.19 -21.52 -3.22
C THR A 326 14.35 -22.51 -3.31
N LEU A 327 15.58 -22.02 -3.07
CA LEU A 327 16.80 -22.82 -3.01
C LEU A 327 17.38 -22.83 -1.60
N THR A 328 17.85 -23.97 -1.12
CA THR A 328 18.48 -24.09 0.21
C THR A 328 20.00 -24.16 0.08
N ILE A 329 20.72 -23.18 0.65
CA ILE A 329 22.19 -23.15 0.68
C ILE A 329 22.69 -22.47 1.95
N GLY A 330 23.80 -22.97 2.51
CA GLY A 330 24.37 -22.41 3.75
C GLY A 330 23.42 -22.48 4.96
N GLY A 331 22.51 -23.46 4.98
CA GLY A 331 21.50 -23.63 6.05
C GLY A 331 20.32 -22.64 5.99
N ARG A 332 20.16 -21.88 4.91
CA ARG A 332 19.06 -20.92 4.72
C ARG A 332 18.30 -21.21 3.42
N ASN A 333 17.01 -20.88 3.41
CA ASN A 333 16.17 -20.90 2.21
C ASN A 333 16.20 -19.53 1.54
N TRP A 334 16.47 -19.47 0.25
CA TRP A 334 16.58 -18.23 -0.53
C TRP A 334 15.59 -18.27 -1.68
N THR A 335 14.99 -17.13 -2.01
CA THR A 335 14.18 -17.03 -3.23
C THR A 335 15.06 -16.59 -4.39
N VAL A 336 14.96 -17.32 -5.50
CA VAL A 336 15.70 -17.08 -6.74
C VAL A 336 15.05 -15.93 -7.52
N SER A 337 15.86 -15.00 -8.02
CA SER A 337 15.46 -13.88 -8.87
C SER A 337 16.40 -13.81 -10.08
N LEU A 338 15.89 -14.10 -11.28
CA LEU A 338 16.67 -14.17 -12.50
C LEU A 338 16.34 -13.06 -13.50
N GLY A 339 17.32 -12.68 -14.31
CA GLY A 339 17.18 -11.80 -15.48
C GLY A 339 17.68 -10.36 -15.25
N LEU A 340 17.96 -9.64 -16.34
CA LEU A 340 18.44 -8.26 -16.32
C LEU A 340 17.35 -7.24 -15.96
N ARG A 341 16.09 -7.69 -15.92
CA ARG A 341 14.99 -6.91 -15.34
C ARG A 341 15.05 -6.81 -13.82
N THR A 342 16.10 -7.35 -13.20
CA THR A 342 16.44 -7.22 -11.78
C THR A 342 17.75 -6.43 -11.75
N LYS A 343 17.77 -5.17 -11.24
CA LYS A 343 18.97 -4.32 -11.44
C LYS A 343 19.60 -3.85 -10.14
N PHE A 344 20.55 -4.66 -9.67
CA PHE A 344 21.73 -4.21 -8.94
C PHE A 344 22.98 -4.71 -9.68
N GLY A 345 23.57 -3.86 -10.52
CA GLY A 345 24.73 -4.22 -11.36
C GLY A 345 24.35 -4.96 -12.65
N ASP A 346 25.32 -5.67 -13.23
CA ASP A 346 25.22 -6.34 -14.55
C ASP A 346 25.02 -7.86 -14.47
N THR A 347 24.56 -8.37 -13.33
CA THR A 347 24.29 -9.81 -13.17
C THR A 347 22.82 -10.17 -13.41
N ARG A 348 22.60 -11.40 -13.89
CA ARG A 348 21.28 -12.02 -14.06
C ARG A 348 20.87 -12.91 -12.89
N VAL A 349 21.72 -13.13 -11.88
CA VAL A 349 21.45 -14.06 -10.77
C VAL A 349 21.46 -13.33 -9.45
N HIS A 350 20.29 -13.27 -8.82
CA HIS A 350 20.11 -12.69 -7.50
C HIS A 350 19.39 -13.66 -6.57
N LEU A 351 19.72 -13.60 -5.28
CA LEU A 351 19.02 -14.34 -4.23
C LEU A 351 18.48 -13.37 -3.19
N THR A 352 17.28 -13.65 -2.68
CA THR A 352 16.64 -12.87 -1.61
C THR A 352 16.44 -13.72 -0.37
N TRP A 353 16.74 -13.13 0.80
CA TRP A 353 16.45 -13.73 2.10
C TRP A 353 15.85 -12.69 3.08
N PRO A 354 14.87 -13.07 3.91
CA PRO A 354 14.15 -14.34 3.88
C PRO A 354 13.11 -14.42 2.74
N PRO A 355 12.68 -15.62 2.33
CA PRO A 355 11.54 -15.81 1.43
C PRO A 355 10.25 -15.22 2.01
N ALA A 356 9.29 -14.86 1.13
CA ALA A 356 8.01 -14.29 1.56
C ALA A 356 7.19 -15.23 2.46
N ASP A 357 7.28 -16.54 2.26
CA ASP A 357 6.61 -17.51 3.13
C ASP A 357 7.12 -17.50 4.57
N ASP A 358 8.42 -17.27 4.79
CA ASP A 358 8.99 -17.12 6.12
C ASP A 358 8.45 -15.85 6.81
N LEU A 359 8.33 -14.75 6.07
CA LEU A 359 7.75 -13.50 6.56
C LEU A 359 6.27 -13.66 6.90
N ARG A 360 5.51 -14.32 6.00
CA ARG A 360 4.09 -14.63 6.20
C ARG A 360 3.87 -15.51 7.43
N GLY A 361 4.67 -16.57 7.60
CA GLY A 361 4.59 -17.44 8.77
C GLY A 361 4.83 -16.70 10.08
N ARG A 362 5.73 -15.71 10.08
CA ARG A 362 5.95 -14.80 11.23
C ARG A 362 4.72 -13.94 11.51
N LEU A 363 4.14 -13.32 10.48
CA LEU A 363 2.92 -12.51 10.61
C LEU A 363 1.73 -13.36 11.11
N GLU A 364 1.59 -14.59 10.61
CA GLU A 364 0.54 -15.50 11.06
C GLU A 364 0.69 -15.91 12.53
N THR A 365 1.88 -15.80 13.14
CA THR A 365 2.02 -15.96 14.59
C THR A 365 1.27 -14.88 15.36
N TYR A 366 1.28 -13.64 14.87
CA TYR A 366 0.52 -12.52 15.43
C TYR A 366 -0.98 -12.68 15.22
N TYR A 367 -1.38 -13.14 14.03
CA TYR A 367 -2.80 -13.37 13.72
C TYR A 367 -3.41 -14.41 14.68
N ARG A 368 -2.65 -15.46 15.04
CA ARG A 368 -3.08 -16.45 16.04
C ARG A 368 -3.28 -15.84 17.42
N GLN A 369 -2.44 -14.89 17.84
CA GLN A 369 -2.61 -14.19 19.12
C GLN A 369 -3.84 -13.28 19.12
N LEU A 370 -4.10 -12.59 18.01
CA LEU A 370 -5.33 -11.81 17.81
C LEU A 370 -6.59 -12.69 17.67
N GLY A 371 -6.43 -13.95 17.25
CA GLY A 371 -7.52 -14.89 17.01
C GLY A 371 -8.10 -14.85 15.60
N ALA A 372 -7.65 -13.92 14.76
CA ALA A 372 -8.01 -13.77 13.36
C ALA A 372 -6.92 -12.94 12.64
N PRO A 373 -6.80 -13.04 11.31
CA PRO A 373 -6.01 -12.08 10.54
C PRO A 373 -6.58 -10.65 10.70
N PRO A 374 -5.74 -9.61 10.64
CA PRO A 374 -6.21 -8.23 10.66
C PRO A 374 -7.00 -7.93 9.38
N LYS A 375 -7.87 -6.92 9.45
CA LYS A 375 -8.54 -6.37 8.28
C LYS A 375 -7.53 -5.69 7.35
N HIS A 376 -6.54 -5.01 7.94
CA HIS A 376 -5.52 -4.25 7.24
C HIS A 376 -4.12 -4.59 7.74
N LEU A 377 -3.20 -4.80 6.79
CA LEU A 377 -1.78 -4.99 7.05
C LEU A 377 -0.98 -3.94 6.29
N CYS A 378 -0.31 -3.07 7.03
CA CYS A 378 0.61 -2.09 6.46
C CYS A 378 2.04 -2.61 6.55
N LEU A 379 2.68 -2.84 5.40
CA LEU A 379 4.10 -3.15 5.32
C LEU A 379 4.88 -1.84 5.32
N VAL A 380 5.82 -1.65 6.25
CA VAL A 380 6.51 -0.35 6.41
C VAL A 380 7.99 -0.50 6.11
N GLY A 381 8.43 0.16 5.04
CA GLY A 381 9.80 0.14 4.57
C GLY A 381 9.95 -0.35 3.12
N PHE A 382 11.13 -0.10 2.57
CA PHE A 382 11.55 -0.62 1.26
C PHE A 382 11.85 -2.13 1.33
N PRO A 383 12.03 -2.80 0.17
CA PRO A 383 12.32 -4.23 0.13
C PRO A 383 13.61 -4.66 0.84
N ASP A 384 14.57 -3.75 1.04
CA ASP A 384 15.75 -4.00 1.87
C ASP A 384 15.38 -4.20 3.35
N ALA A 385 14.38 -3.49 3.88
CA ALA A 385 13.88 -3.67 5.24
C ALA A 385 12.84 -4.79 5.38
N LEU A 386 11.95 -4.92 4.38
CA LEU A 386 10.87 -5.89 4.29
C LEU A 386 10.72 -6.38 2.84
N PRO A 387 11.39 -7.47 2.44
CA PRO A 387 11.41 -7.98 1.08
C PRO A 387 10.02 -8.11 0.45
N HIS A 388 9.90 -7.72 -0.81
CA HIS A 388 8.77 -8.16 -1.64
C HIS A 388 8.88 -9.68 -1.84
N ALA A 389 7.75 -10.33 -2.08
CA ALA A 389 7.78 -11.66 -2.65
C ALA A 389 8.38 -11.60 -4.05
N ILE A 390 9.30 -12.51 -4.36
CA ILE A 390 9.73 -12.79 -5.72
C ILE A 390 8.88 -13.96 -6.20
N LEU A 391 8.10 -13.72 -7.25
CA LEU A 391 7.27 -14.69 -7.94
C LEU A 391 7.81 -14.90 -9.36
N GLY A 392 7.16 -15.79 -10.10
CA GLY A 392 7.39 -15.92 -11.53
C GLY A 392 6.44 -16.87 -12.23
N ARG A 393 7.00 -17.66 -13.16
CA ARG A 393 6.30 -18.64 -14.02
C ARG A 393 5.57 -17.99 -15.20
N GLY A 394 6.31 -17.35 -16.10
CA GLY A 394 5.77 -16.75 -17.32
C GLY A 394 5.22 -15.32 -17.14
N GLY A 395 4.35 -14.90 -18.05
CA GLY A 395 3.92 -13.50 -18.18
C GLY A 395 4.84 -12.67 -19.08
N ILE A 396 4.71 -11.34 -19.00
CA ILE A 396 5.49 -10.40 -19.83
C ILE A 396 6.93 -10.29 -19.32
N VAL A 397 7.11 -10.35 -18.01
CA VAL A 397 8.42 -10.43 -17.36
C VAL A 397 8.37 -11.58 -16.38
N GLU A 398 9.27 -12.54 -16.54
CA GLU A 398 9.20 -13.77 -15.76
C GLU A 398 9.47 -13.55 -14.28
N GLU A 399 10.34 -12.62 -13.91
CA GLU A 399 10.57 -12.25 -12.52
C GLU A 399 9.60 -11.12 -12.08
N GLN A 400 8.88 -11.39 -11.00
CA GLN A 400 7.76 -10.55 -10.56
C GLN A 400 7.91 -10.24 -9.08
N THR A 401 7.99 -8.96 -8.71
CA THR A 401 7.94 -8.54 -7.31
C THR A 401 6.50 -8.28 -6.89
N SER A 402 6.12 -8.75 -5.70
CA SER A 402 4.72 -8.73 -5.26
C SER A 402 4.56 -8.58 -3.74
N ASP A 403 3.51 -7.87 -3.32
CA ASP A 403 3.00 -7.90 -1.95
C ASP A 403 1.73 -8.78 -1.81
N LEU A 404 1.20 -9.33 -2.92
CA LEU A 404 0.00 -10.17 -2.93
C LEU A 404 0.07 -11.38 -1.97
N PRO A 405 1.21 -12.09 -1.81
CA PRO A 405 1.27 -13.19 -0.85
C PRO A 405 0.96 -12.79 0.60
N PHE A 406 1.20 -11.54 1.00
CA PHE A 406 0.88 -11.06 2.34
C PHE A 406 -0.61 -10.77 2.54
N ALA A 407 -1.40 -10.71 1.45
CA ALA A 407 -2.84 -10.53 1.49
C ALA A 407 -3.61 -11.85 1.68
N ARG A 408 -2.92 -13.00 1.60
CA ARG A 408 -3.49 -14.35 1.71
C ARG A 408 -3.01 -15.03 2.99
N VAL A 409 -3.92 -15.71 3.69
CA VAL A 409 -3.60 -16.46 4.92
C VAL A 409 -3.65 -17.95 4.61
N GLY A 410 -2.62 -18.70 5.01
CA GLY A 410 -2.49 -20.12 4.67
C GLY A 410 -2.67 -20.35 3.17
N ASP A 411 -3.50 -21.32 2.78
CA ASP A 411 -3.72 -21.69 1.38
C ASP A 411 -4.94 -21.00 0.73
N ALA A 412 -5.46 -19.94 1.35
CA ALA A 412 -6.64 -19.18 0.87
C ALA A 412 -6.54 -18.86 -0.62
N GLN A 413 -7.57 -19.14 -1.42
CA GLN A 413 -7.53 -18.97 -2.89
C GLN A 413 -7.62 -17.51 -3.36
N PHE A 414 -8.12 -16.64 -2.49
CA PHE A 414 -8.35 -15.22 -2.69
C PHE A 414 -7.72 -14.42 -1.55
N ALA A 415 -7.40 -13.15 -1.82
CA ALA A 415 -6.94 -12.21 -0.82
C ALA A 415 -8.02 -11.96 0.26
N GLN A 416 -7.58 -11.90 1.51
CA GLN A 416 -8.40 -11.79 2.73
C GLN A 416 -8.04 -10.57 3.58
N ILE A 417 -6.87 -9.96 3.35
CA ILE A 417 -6.36 -8.81 4.10
C ILE A 417 -6.15 -7.66 3.12
N GLY A 418 -6.59 -6.44 3.48
CA GLY A 418 -6.22 -5.24 2.76
C GLY A 418 -4.76 -4.87 3.03
N VAL A 419 -3.87 -5.16 2.08
CA VAL A 419 -2.43 -4.88 2.20
C VAL A 419 -2.08 -3.58 1.49
N GLY A 420 -1.24 -2.76 2.14
CA GLY A 420 -0.61 -1.59 1.55
C GLY A 420 0.82 -1.43 2.08
N ARG A 421 1.68 -0.77 1.31
CA ARG A 421 3.07 -0.51 1.69
C ARG A 421 3.35 0.98 1.87
N VAL A 422 3.96 1.36 2.98
CA VAL A 422 4.43 2.73 3.22
C VAL A 422 5.94 2.80 3.05
N ILE A 423 6.36 3.63 2.10
CA ILE A 423 7.76 4.00 1.82
C ILE A 423 7.88 5.52 1.87
N ALA A 424 9.07 6.03 2.18
CA ALA A 424 9.39 7.45 2.11
C ALA A 424 10.89 7.62 1.95
N GLU A 425 11.35 8.75 1.42
CA GLU A 425 12.79 9.00 1.21
C GLU A 425 13.57 9.10 2.54
N ASP A 426 12.91 9.53 3.62
CA ASP A 426 13.43 9.53 4.99
C ASP A 426 12.29 9.51 6.03
N VAL A 427 12.65 9.48 7.32
CA VAL A 427 11.68 9.44 8.43
C VAL A 427 10.88 10.74 8.63
N ALA A 428 11.44 11.90 8.29
CA ALA A 428 10.72 13.17 8.37
C ALA A 428 9.60 13.21 7.32
N LEU A 429 9.90 12.78 6.10
CA LEU A 429 8.93 12.66 5.02
C LEU A 429 7.92 11.52 5.26
N GLY A 430 8.36 10.41 5.85
CA GLY A 430 7.48 9.29 6.21
C GLY A 430 6.49 9.66 7.32
N SER A 431 6.94 10.36 8.36
CA SER A 431 6.06 10.86 9.43
C SER A 431 5.13 11.97 8.95
N LEU A 432 5.59 12.85 8.03
CA LEU A 432 4.74 13.81 7.34
C LEU A 432 3.64 13.12 6.53
N TYR A 433 3.99 12.06 5.79
CA TYR A 433 3.02 11.23 5.09
C TYR A 433 2.01 10.60 6.08
N ALA A 434 2.46 10.03 7.19
CA ALA A 434 1.56 9.46 8.19
C ALA A 434 0.63 10.51 8.82
N ALA A 435 1.15 11.70 9.15
CA ALA A 435 0.32 12.81 9.61
C ALA A 435 -0.75 13.16 8.57
N ARG A 436 -0.40 13.23 7.28
CA ARG A 436 -1.35 13.48 6.18
C ARG A 436 -2.42 12.40 6.07
N ALA A 437 -2.05 11.12 6.16
CA ALA A 437 -2.97 10.00 6.05
C ALA A 437 -3.92 9.87 7.26
N LEU A 438 -3.43 10.18 8.47
CA LEU A 438 -4.21 10.14 9.71
C LEU A 438 -5.12 11.36 9.89
N THR A 439 -4.77 12.50 9.29
CA THR A 439 -5.53 13.76 9.36
C THR A 439 -6.23 14.14 8.04
N TYR A 440 -6.42 13.16 7.15
CA TYR A 440 -6.96 13.41 5.82
C TYR A 440 -8.30 14.16 5.85
N ASN A 441 -9.19 13.80 6.76
CA ASN A 441 -10.52 14.41 6.87
C ASN A 441 -10.44 15.89 7.27
N GLU A 442 -9.44 16.27 8.07
CA GLU A 442 -9.16 17.63 8.51
C GLU A 442 -8.48 18.47 7.40
N LEU A 443 -7.79 17.79 6.46
CA LEU A 443 -7.13 18.38 5.29
C LEU A 443 -8.08 18.63 4.11
N VAL A 444 -9.25 17.99 4.09
CA VAL A 444 -10.24 18.14 3.01
C VAL A 444 -10.70 19.58 2.90
N GLN A 445 -10.45 20.19 1.74
CA GLN A 445 -10.82 21.58 1.45
C GLN A 445 -11.59 21.67 0.13
N PRO A 446 -12.51 22.65 -0.02
CA PRO A 446 -13.30 22.83 -1.25
C PRO A 446 -12.46 22.99 -2.52
N GLY A 447 -11.24 23.53 -2.39
CA GLY A 447 -10.35 23.81 -3.52
C GLY A 447 -9.88 22.59 -4.31
N TRP A 448 -9.90 21.39 -3.73
CA TRP A 448 -9.38 20.16 -4.36
C TRP A 448 -10.26 18.92 -4.14
N ALA A 449 -11.01 18.85 -3.03
CA ALA A 449 -11.67 17.61 -2.61
C ALA A 449 -12.82 17.14 -3.52
N THR A 450 -13.29 17.99 -4.42
CA THR A 450 -14.33 17.68 -5.41
C THR A 450 -13.79 17.60 -6.83
N LYS A 451 -12.47 17.70 -7.01
CA LYS A 451 -11.83 17.65 -8.32
C LYS A 451 -11.20 16.29 -8.56
N SER A 452 -11.41 15.78 -9.76
CA SER A 452 -10.70 14.62 -10.31
C SER A 452 -9.84 15.05 -11.48
N ALA A 453 -8.81 14.28 -11.79
CA ALA A 453 -7.98 14.46 -12.97
C ALA A 453 -7.72 13.13 -13.67
N GLN A 454 -7.45 13.22 -14.96
CA GLN A 454 -6.92 12.12 -15.77
C GLN A 454 -5.70 12.63 -16.55
N ALA A 455 -4.75 11.75 -16.85
CA ALA A 455 -3.54 12.13 -17.55
C ALA A 455 -3.22 11.17 -18.70
N GLU A 456 -2.76 11.78 -19.80
CA GLU A 456 -2.26 11.14 -21.01
C GLU A 456 -3.30 10.26 -21.69
N TRP A 457 -3.09 8.95 -21.76
CA TRP A 457 -3.96 8.03 -22.50
C TRP A 457 -5.24 7.69 -21.73
N GLU A 458 -5.27 7.94 -20.42
CA GLU A 458 -6.45 7.66 -19.62
C GLU A 458 -7.51 8.74 -19.77
N THR A 459 -8.72 8.33 -20.14
CA THR A 459 -9.88 9.21 -20.38
C THR A 459 -11.20 8.57 -19.95
N THR A 460 -11.16 7.31 -19.52
CA THR A 460 -12.32 6.43 -19.42
C THR A 460 -12.89 6.30 -18.01
N MET A 461 -12.21 6.83 -16.99
CA MET A 461 -12.67 6.78 -15.59
C MET A 461 -13.64 7.92 -15.24
N ALA A 462 -13.73 8.95 -16.09
CA ALA A 462 -14.57 10.13 -15.86
C ALA A 462 -16.02 9.84 -15.43
N PRO A 463 -16.77 8.89 -16.05
CA PRO A 463 -18.14 8.62 -15.61
C PRO A 463 -18.23 8.09 -14.18
N LEU A 464 -17.26 7.28 -13.75
CA LEU A 464 -17.22 6.72 -12.40
C LEU A 464 -16.97 7.82 -11.37
N PHE A 465 -16.05 8.74 -11.65
CA PHE A 465 -15.79 9.90 -10.78
C PHE A 465 -17.01 10.83 -10.68
N ARG A 466 -17.64 11.16 -11.81
CA ARG A 466 -18.85 12.00 -11.82
C ARG A 466 -20.02 11.37 -11.07
N ASN A 467 -20.12 10.03 -11.06
CA ASN A 467 -21.18 9.33 -10.37
C ASN A 467 -21.18 9.61 -8.85
N VAL A 468 -20.03 9.88 -8.24
CA VAL A 468 -19.91 10.25 -6.82
C VAL A 468 -19.66 11.74 -6.60
N GLY A 469 -19.91 12.56 -7.63
CA GLY A 469 -19.95 14.01 -7.53
C GLY A 469 -18.62 14.74 -7.67
N PHE A 470 -17.57 14.08 -8.18
CA PHE A 470 -16.41 14.82 -8.67
C PHE A 470 -16.82 15.68 -9.89
N ALA A 471 -16.22 16.87 -10.00
CA ALA A 471 -16.35 17.74 -11.17
C ALA A 471 -15.76 17.06 -12.42
N ASP A 472 -16.08 17.57 -13.62
CA ASP A 472 -15.53 17.04 -14.86
C ASP A 472 -14.00 16.94 -14.77
N PRO A 473 -13.41 15.75 -14.99
CA PRO A 473 -12.00 15.57 -14.77
C PRO A 473 -11.20 16.45 -15.71
N HIS A 474 -10.23 17.20 -15.17
CA HIS A 474 -9.23 17.83 -16.01
C HIS A 474 -8.39 16.75 -16.69
N GLN A 475 -8.18 16.88 -18.00
CA GLN A 475 -7.35 15.98 -18.77
C GLN A 475 -6.04 16.69 -19.10
N LEU A 476 -4.94 16.14 -18.59
CA LEU A 476 -3.58 16.58 -18.94
C LEU A 476 -3.06 15.74 -20.11
N GLN A 477 -2.35 16.36 -21.04
CA GLN A 477 -1.55 15.71 -22.07
C GLN A 477 -0.08 16.13 -21.95
N ALA A 478 0.82 15.36 -22.55
CA ALA A 478 2.27 15.63 -22.50
C ALA A 478 2.63 17.05 -22.98
N ASP A 479 1.83 17.60 -23.90
CA ASP A 479 2.04 18.95 -24.44
C ASP A 479 1.73 20.07 -23.45
N ASP A 480 0.90 19.80 -22.44
CA ASP A 480 0.57 20.74 -21.35
C ASP A 480 1.72 20.84 -20.33
N ILE A 481 2.68 19.92 -20.36
CA ILE A 481 3.86 19.96 -19.49
C ILE A 481 4.81 21.07 -19.97
N PRO A 482 5.21 22.02 -19.10
CA PRO A 482 6.13 23.08 -19.50
C PRO A 482 7.46 22.53 -20.04
N TRP A 483 8.12 23.26 -20.92
CA TRP A 483 9.49 22.93 -21.33
C TRP A 483 10.47 23.31 -20.22
N ALA A 484 11.36 22.39 -19.83
CA ALA A 484 12.57 22.76 -19.08
C ALA A 484 13.60 23.38 -20.04
N THR A 485 13.74 22.78 -21.21
CA THR A 485 14.51 23.30 -22.34
C THR A 485 13.64 23.18 -23.59
N ALA A 486 13.31 24.32 -24.20
CA ALA A 486 12.50 24.31 -25.42
C ALA A 486 13.29 23.68 -26.59
N PRO A 487 12.61 23.01 -27.54
CA PRO A 487 13.25 22.49 -28.74
C PRO A 487 13.87 23.63 -29.56
N ALA A 488 15.02 23.35 -30.18
CA ALA A 488 15.69 24.25 -31.13
C ALA A 488 15.90 23.52 -32.46
N GLU A 489 16.29 24.23 -33.51
CA GLU A 489 16.50 23.63 -34.83
C GLU A 489 17.52 22.46 -34.75
N GLY A 490 17.08 21.26 -35.11
CA GLY A 490 17.89 20.04 -35.05
C GLY A 490 18.15 19.49 -33.63
N GLN A 491 17.61 20.11 -32.57
CA GLN A 491 17.78 19.65 -31.19
C GLN A 491 16.42 19.40 -30.51
N PRO A 492 16.14 18.16 -30.04
CA PRO A 492 14.92 17.88 -29.31
C PRO A 492 14.89 18.66 -28.00
N GLY A 493 13.73 19.20 -27.64
CA GLY A 493 13.52 19.83 -26.35
C GLY A 493 13.41 18.80 -25.22
N GLN A 494 13.40 19.29 -23.99
CA GLN A 494 13.18 18.49 -22.79
C GLN A 494 12.01 19.08 -21.98
N ARG A 495 10.98 18.28 -21.73
CA ARG A 495 9.87 18.64 -20.84
C ARG A 495 10.36 18.76 -19.39
N ALA A 496 9.67 19.59 -18.61
CA ALA A 496 9.90 19.74 -17.18
C ALA A 496 9.65 18.44 -16.42
N ALA A 497 10.11 18.39 -15.17
CA ALA A 497 9.98 17.20 -14.32
C ALA A 497 8.51 16.82 -14.02
N SER A 498 7.60 17.78 -14.09
CA SER A 498 6.15 17.58 -13.92
C SER A 498 5.38 18.77 -14.49
N PHE A 499 4.06 18.70 -14.40
CA PHE A 499 3.16 19.86 -14.51
C PHE A 499 3.51 20.95 -13.46
N ALA A 500 3.09 22.19 -13.75
CA ALA A 500 3.31 23.36 -12.90
C ALA A 500 2.37 23.40 -11.68
N GLN A 501 2.71 24.21 -10.67
CA GLN A 501 1.98 24.29 -9.39
C GLN A 501 0.54 24.81 -9.52
N ASP A 502 0.24 25.57 -10.56
CA ASP A 502 -1.09 26.07 -10.91
C ASP A 502 -1.93 25.09 -11.74
N SER A 503 -1.36 23.93 -12.12
CA SER A 503 -2.09 22.88 -12.81
C SER A 503 -3.24 22.31 -11.95
N PRO A 504 -4.40 21.99 -12.54
CA PRO A 504 -5.48 21.30 -11.83
C PRO A 504 -5.07 19.95 -11.21
N LEU A 505 -4.03 19.28 -11.73
CA LEU A 505 -3.51 18.04 -11.16
C LEU A 505 -2.87 18.24 -9.78
N ALA A 506 -2.33 19.43 -9.50
CA ALA A 506 -1.77 19.76 -8.19
C ALA A 506 -2.87 19.88 -7.11
N GLU A 507 -4.12 20.13 -7.50
CA GLU A 507 -5.26 20.34 -6.59
C GLU A 507 -6.44 19.44 -6.95
N CYS A 508 -6.22 18.13 -6.98
CA CYS A 508 -7.27 17.11 -7.18
C CYS A 508 -7.25 16.04 -6.07
N ALA A 509 -8.38 15.39 -5.83
CA ALA A 509 -8.49 14.31 -4.84
C ALA A 509 -8.18 12.93 -5.42
N VAL A 510 -8.45 12.75 -6.71
CA VAL A 510 -8.26 11.48 -7.44
C VAL A 510 -7.64 11.76 -8.80
N LEU A 511 -6.61 11.00 -9.15
CA LEU A 511 -5.89 11.07 -10.41
C LEU A 511 -5.74 9.66 -11.00
N SER A 512 -6.21 9.47 -12.22
CA SER A 512 -5.96 8.24 -12.99
C SER A 512 -5.05 8.55 -14.18
N HIS A 513 -4.03 7.74 -14.39
CA HIS A 513 -2.97 8.00 -15.35
C HIS A 513 -2.69 6.75 -16.20
N SER A 514 -2.35 6.95 -17.48
CA SER A 514 -1.80 5.89 -18.32
C SER A 514 -0.92 6.46 -19.41
N GLU A 515 0.34 6.06 -19.45
CA GLU A 515 1.32 6.43 -20.49
C GLU A 515 2.45 5.39 -20.48
N HIS A 516 3.30 5.41 -21.50
CA HIS A 516 4.66 4.87 -21.39
C HIS A 516 5.35 5.43 -20.15
N SER A 517 5.69 4.54 -19.22
CA SER A 517 6.17 4.90 -17.89
C SER A 517 7.32 4.03 -17.45
N TRP A 518 7.97 4.46 -16.37
CA TRP A 518 9.08 3.75 -15.78
C TRP A 518 9.13 3.98 -14.26
N TRP A 519 10.04 3.30 -13.56
CA TRP A 519 10.13 3.39 -12.10
C TRP A 519 10.49 4.79 -11.57
N GLN A 520 11.06 5.63 -12.44
CA GLN A 520 11.40 7.04 -12.16
C GLN A 520 10.35 8.03 -12.64
N SER A 521 9.32 7.61 -13.39
CA SER A 521 8.35 8.54 -13.95
C SER A 521 7.01 7.92 -14.34
N LEU A 522 5.95 8.69 -14.14
CA LEU A 522 4.66 8.52 -14.80
C LEU A 522 4.76 9.20 -16.18
N GLY A 523 5.54 8.59 -17.07
CA GLY A 523 5.85 9.14 -18.40
C GLY A 523 6.34 10.60 -18.35
N ASN A 524 5.65 11.48 -19.08
CA ASN A 524 5.89 12.92 -19.09
C ASN A 524 5.15 13.67 -17.97
N THR A 525 4.14 13.04 -17.36
CA THR A 525 3.28 13.69 -16.35
C THR A 525 4.03 14.03 -15.06
N PHE A 526 4.86 13.11 -14.56
CA PHE A 526 5.51 13.28 -13.26
C PHE A 526 6.78 12.43 -13.11
N ARG A 527 7.87 13.03 -12.63
CA ARG A 527 9.16 12.35 -12.43
C ARG A 527 9.62 12.36 -10.97
N TRP A 528 10.57 11.48 -10.64
CA TRP A 528 11.15 11.36 -9.29
C TRP A 528 11.88 12.63 -8.80
N ASP A 529 12.25 13.53 -9.70
CA ASP A 529 12.90 14.82 -9.40
C ASP A 529 11.92 16.00 -9.37
N ALA A 530 10.61 15.74 -9.45
CA ALA A 530 9.57 16.77 -9.34
C ALA A 530 9.60 17.49 -7.97
N THR A 531 9.03 18.70 -7.96
CA THR A 531 8.92 19.57 -6.78
C THR A 531 7.52 20.14 -6.58
N VAL A 532 6.57 19.85 -7.48
CA VAL A 532 5.18 20.31 -7.38
C VAL A 532 4.51 19.69 -6.16
N LEU A 533 3.92 20.53 -5.31
CA LEU A 533 3.18 20.09 -4.14
C LEU A 533 1.78 19.68 -4.57
N LEU A 534 1.32 18.54 -4.08
CA LEU A 534 0.01 17.98 -4.40
C LEU A 534 -0.93 18.16 -3.20
N ALA A 535 -2.19 18.42 -3.49
CA ALA A 535 -3.26 18.09 -2.56
C ALA A 535 -3.18 16.59 -2.18
N PRO A 536 -3.74 16.20 -1.02
CA PRO A 536 -3.86 14.79 -0.61
C PRO A 536 -4.63 13.93 -1.63
N THR A 537 -3.94 13.49 -2.67
CA THR A 537 -4.53 12.82 -3.84
C THR A 537 -4.27 11.32 -3.83
N VAL A 538 -5.24 10.55 -4.31
CA VAL A 538 -5.08 9.12 -4.63
C VAL A 538 -4.72 9.01 -6.10
N VAL A 539 -3.57 8.40 -6.39
CA VAL A 539 -3.08 8.22 -7.75
C VAL A 539 -3.16 6.75 -8.15
N GLU A 540 -3.74 6.48 -9.30
CA GLU A 540 -3.75 5.17 -9.94
C GLU A 540 -3.10 5.28 -11.32
N SER A 541 -2.24 4.32 -11.66
CA SER A 541 -1.53 4.31 -12.93
C SER A 541 -1.61 2.96 -13.63
N GLY A 542 -2.02 3.00 -14.91
CA GLY A 542 -1.86 1.90 -15.87
C GLY A 542 -0.47 1.84 -16.52
N GLY A 543 0.45 2.75 -16.18
CA GLY A 543 1.78 2.82 -16.76
C GLY A 543 2.72 1.69 -16.27
N CYS A 544 3.55 1.19 -17.19
CA CYS A 544 4.49 0.10 -16.93
C CYS A 544 5.51 0.41 -15.82
N ALA A 545 5.77 -0.58 -14.95
CA ALA A 545 6.91 -0.63 -14.03
C ALA A 545 7.05 0.56 -13.06
N THR A 546 5.98 1.33 -12.87
CA THR A 546 5.97 2.54 -12.04
C THR A 546 6.15 2.26 -10.55
N ALA A 547 5.79 1.06 -10.09
CA ALA A 547 5.91 0.60 -8.70
C ALA A 547 7.17 -0.25 -8.44
N THR A 548 8.13 -0.22 -9.35
CA THR A 548 9.40 -0.95 -9.22
C THR A 548 10.31 -0.30 -8.16
N LEU A 549 10.84 -1.08 -7.22
CA LEU A 549 11.71 -0.60 -6.13
C LEU A 549 13.10 -1.26 -6.10
N ASP A 550 13.47 -1.98 -7.15
CA ASP A 550 14.68 -2.80 -7.20
C ASP A 550 15.59 -2.44 -8.39
N ARG A 551 15.64 -1.14 -8.71
CA ARG A 551 16.44 -0.58 -9.81
C ARG A 551 17.45 0.48 -9.40
N ASP A 552 17.33 1.00 -8.18
CA ASP A 552 18.18 2.07 -7.67
C ASP A 552 18.62 1.74 -6.25
N PRO A 553 19.94 1.68 -5.97
CA PRO A 553 20.45 1.31 -4.65
C PRO A 553 20.21 2.40 -3.59
N GLN A 554 19.77 3.60 -3.98
CA GLN A 554 19.39 4.69 -3.08
C GLN A 554 17.87 4.77 -2.89
N ASN A 555 17.12 3.75 -3.30
CA ASN A 555 15.67 3.66 -3.15
C ASN A 555 14.90 4.83 -3.80
N ARG A 556 15.47 5.49 -4.81
CA ARG A 556 14.75 6.51 -5.58
C ARG A 556 13.59 5.87 -6.33
N SER A 557 12.42 6.50 -6.28
CA SER A 557 11.22 6.02 -6.96
C SER A 557 10.23 7.15 -7.16
N VAL A 558 9.51 7.14 -8.28
CA VAL A 558 8.41 8.09 -8.53
C VAL A 558 7.32 7.99 -7.45
N VAL A 559 7.10 6.80 -6.89
CA VAL A 559 6.11 6.58 -5.82
C VAL A 559 6.51 7.29 -4.54
N ALA A 560 7.76 7.09 -4.07
CA ALA A 560 8.25 7.76 -2.87
C ALA A 560 8.21 9.29 -3.03
N ARG A 561 8.50 9.78 -4.24
CA ARG A 561 8.41 11.21 -4.57
C ARG A 561 6.98 11.74 -4.52
N LEU A 562 6.00 11.02 -5.08
CA LEU A 562 4.58 11.39 -4.99
C LEU A 562 4.10 11.46 -3.53
N LEU A 563 4.44 10.45 -2.72
CA LEU A 563 4.07 10.41 -1.30
C LEU A 563 4.72 11.55 -0.51
N ARG A 564 5.97 11.91 -0.81
CA ARG A 564 6.62 13.11 -0.26
C ARG A 564 5.80 14.37 -0.56
N LEU A 565 5.47 14.57 -1.83
CA LEU A 565 4.95 15.84 -2.34
C LEU A 565 3.46 16.09 -2.08
N GLY A 566 2.69 15.07 -1.70
CA GLY A 566 1.29 15.30 -1.31
C GLY A 566 0.39 14.09 -1.45
N ALA A 567 0.71 13.15 -2.33
CA ALA A 567 -0.11 11.96 -2.54
C ALA A 567 -0.28 11.17 -1.23
N VAL A 568 -1.48 10.64 -1.04
CA VAL A 568 -1.83 9.79 0.11
C VAL A 568 -1.90 8.32 -0.26
N ALA A 569 -1.95 8.03 -1.55
CA ALA A 569 -1.92 6.67 -2.06
C ALA A 569 -1.42 6.64 -3.50
N TYR A 570 -0.79 5.53 -3.85
CA TYR A 570 -0.42 5.20 -5.22
C TYR A 570 -0.71 3.73 -5.51
N THR A 571 -1.30 3.40 -6.65
CA THR A 571 -1.36 2.03 -7.15
C THR A 571 -0.89 1.92 -8.60
N GLY A 572 -0.14 0.86 -8.89
CA GLY A 572 0.46 0.60 -10.20
C GLY A 572 1.26 -0.70 -10.20
N GLY A 573 1.86 -1.03 -11.34
CA GLY A 573 2.59 -2.29 -11.53
C GLY A 573 4.05 -2.21 -11.11
N SER A 574 4.51 -3.19 -10.33
CA SER A 574 5.92 -3.40 -10.00
C SER A 574 6.75 -3.87 -11.20
N ARG A 575 6.07 -4.29 -12.26
CA ARG A 575 6.59 -4.59 -13.59
C ARG A 575 5.63 -3.99 -14.63
N GLU A 576 5.91 -4.27 -15.89
CA GLU A 576 5.14 -3.84 -17.05
C GLU A 576 3.67 -4.22 -16.90
N LEU A 577 2.76 -3.31 -17.25
CA LEU A 577 1.32 -3.58 -17.20
C LEU A 577 0.75 -3.51 -18.62
N PRO A 578 0.20 -4.61 -19.16
CA PRO A 578 -0.57 -4.61 -20.39
C PRO A 578 -2.03 -4.25 -20.09
N ALA A 579 -2.89 -4.22 -21.13
CA ALA A 579 -4.31 -3.94 -20.96
C ALA A 579 -5.07 -4.95 -20.08
N GLN A 580 -4.57 -6.18 -19.91
CA GLN A 580 -5.12 -7.16 -18.98
C GLN A 580 -5.08 -6.70 -17.51
N SER A 581 -4.43 -5.58 -17.20
CA SER A 581 -4.51 -4.92 -15.90
C SER A 581 -5.85 -4.21 -15.63
N GLN A 582 -6.68 -3.98 -16.66
CA GLN A 582 -7.92 -3.19 -16.54
C GLN A 582 -8.90 -3.65 -15.44
N PRO A 583 -9.13 -4.96 -15.20
CA PRO A 583 -9.95 -5.40 -14.06
C PRO A 583 -9.46 -4.85 -12.72
N LEU A 584 -8.13 -4.84 -12.51
CA LEU A 584 -7.52 -4.37 -11.26
C LEU A 584 -7.73 -2.87 -11.10
N ARG A 585 -7.53 -2.10 -12.17
CA ARG A 585 -7.68 -0.64 -12.18
C ARG A 585 -9.12 -0.22 -11.89
N MET A 586 -10.08 -0.82 -12.59
CA MET A 586 -11.50 -0.49 -12.43
C MET A 586 -12.05 -0.94 -11.08
N GLU A 587 -11.69 -2.13 -10.59
CA GLU A 587 -12.19 -2.60 -9.30
C GLU A 587 -11.55 -1.86 -8.12
N PHE A 588 -10.30 -1.39 -8.25
CA PHE A 588 -9.73 -0.45 -7.29
C PHE A 588 -10.58 0.82 -7.21
N TRP A 589 -10.89 1.45 -8.34
CA TRP A 589 -11.75 2.64 -8.34
C TRP A 589 -13.18 2.35 -7.89
N ASN A 590 -13.79 1.23 -8.27
CA ASN A 590 -15.11 0.84 -7.78
C ASN A 590 -15.12 0.72 -6.24
N GLY A 591 -14.08 0.14 -5.64
CA GLY A 591 -13.94 0.06 -4.18
C GLY A 591 -13.78 1.44 -3.53
N VAL A 592 -12.84 2.25 -4.03
CA VAL A 592 -12.60 3.62 -3.51
C VAL A 592 -13.86 4.48 -3.61
N LEU A 593 -14.57 4.44 -4.75
CA LEU A 593 -15.78 5.21 -5.00
C LEU A 593 -17.02 4.63 -4.29
N ALA A 594 -16.93 3.40 -3.78
CA ALA A 594 -17.91 2.82 -2.86
C ALA A 594 -17.64 3.20 -1.38
N GLY A 595 -16.55 3.92 -1.10
CA GLY A 595 -16.14 4.32 0.24
C GLY A 595 -15.40 3.24 1.03
N GLU A 596 -14.93 2.19 0.36
CA GLU A 596 -14.02 1.21 0.96
C GLU A 596 -12.69 1.88 1.33
N THR A 597 -11.95 1.32 2.30
CA THR A 597 -10.57 1.77 2.49
C THR A 597 -9.70 1.38 1.29
N LEU A 598 -8.56 2.05 1.11
CA LEU A 598 -7.63 1.78 0.02
C LEU A 598 -7.18 0.32 -0.02
N GLY A 599 -6.91 -0.28 1.14
CA GLY A 599 -6.55 -1.70 1.25
C GLY A 599 -7.69 -2.64 0.89
N GLU A 600 -8.94 -2.31 1.24
CA GLU A 600 -10.12 -3.10 0.84
C GLU A 600 -10.34 -3.01 -0.67
N ALA A 601 -10.26 -1.80 -1.24
CA ALA A 601 -10.35 -1.57 -2.68
C ALA A 601 -9.23 -2.29 -3.46
N HIS A 602 -8.01 -2.32 -2.92
CA HIS A 602 -6.91 -3.07 -3.52
C HIS A 602 -7.09 -4.60 -3.40
N MET A 603 -7.56 -5.09 -2.26
CA MET A 603 -7.92 -6.51 -2.10
C MET A 603 -9.04 -6.91 -3.07
N ARG A 604 -10.03 -6.05 -3.27
CA ARG A 604 -11.10 -6.20 -4.25
C ARG A 604 -10.53 -6.29 -5.67
N ALA A 605 -9.64 -5.39 -6.04
CA ALA A 605 -8.92 -5.42 -7.32
C ALA A 605 -8.16 -6.73 -7.53
N GLN A 606 -7.34 -7.16 -6.56
CA GLN A 606 -6.60 -8.42 -6.62
C GLN A 606 -7.53 -9.62 -6.82
N ASN A 607 -8.65 -9.65 -6.10
CA ASN A 607 -9.65 -10.70 -6.23
C ASN A 607 -10.35 -10.69 -7.60
N ALA A 608 -10.55 -9.52 -8.21
CA ALA A 608 -11.06 -9.41 -9.57
C ALA A 608 -10.07 -9.92 -10.62
N GLY A 609 -8.78 -9.61 -10.49
CA GLY A 609 -7.73 -10.19 -11.35
C GLY A 609 -7.66 -11.72 -11.23
N MET A 610 -7.78 -12.24 -10.00
CA MET A 610 -7.91 -13.68 -9.72
C MET A 610 -9.19 -14.31 -10.29
N MET A 611 -10.28 -13.56 -10.42
CA MET A 611 -11.48 -14.01 -11.13
C MET A 611 -11.24 -14.00 -12.64
N ALA A 612 -10.64 -12.93 -13.19
CA ALA A 612 -10.36 -12.81 -14.63
C ALA A 612 -9.49 -13.95 -15.16
N MET A 613 -8.42 -14.33 -14.46
CA MET A 613 -7.56 -15.46 -14.86
C MET A 613 -8.35 -16.79 -14.90
N ARG A 614 -9.29 -16.98 -13.97
CA ARG A 614 -10.11 -18.18 -13.86
C ARG A 614 -11.22 -18.22 -14.92
N GLU A 615 -11.80 -17.07 -15.24
CA GLU A 615 -12.76 -16.95 -16.35
C GLU A 615 -12.11 -17.32 -17.69
N GLN A 616 -10.86 -16.90 -17.91
CA GLN A 616 -10.10 -17.22 -19.13
C GLN A 616 -9.46 -18.61 -19.14
N ASN A 617 -9.53 -19.36 -18.04
CA ASN A 617 -8.76 -20.60 -17.86
C ASN A 617 -7.26 -20.41 -18.12
N GLU A 618 -6.69 -19.28 -17.67
CA GLU A 618 -5.26 -19.03 -17.83
C GLU A 618 -4.42 -20.08 -17.10
N ASP A 619 -3.32 -20.47 -17.73
CA ASP A 619 -2.26 -21.26 -17.10
C ASP A 619 -1.31 -20.37 -16.29
N GLU A 620 -0.19 -20.94 -15.83
CA GLU A 620 0.80 -20.17 -15.06
C GLU A 620 1.35 -18.95 -15.84
N GLY A 621 1.43 -19.01 -17.17
CA GLY A 621 1.99 -17.94 -18.01
C GLY A 621 1.00 -16.84 -18.40
N GLY A 622 -0.26 -16.93 -17.95
CA GLY A 622 -1.32 -16.01 -18.30
C GLY A 622 -1.08 -14.53 -17.94
N ALA A 623 -1.63 -13.63 -18.76
CA ALA A 623 -1.44 -12.20 -18.61
C ALA A 623 -2.26 -11.62 -17.45
N TYR A 624 -3.48 -12.10 -17.18
CA TYR A 624 -4.25 -11.67 -16.01
C TYR A 624 -3.59 -12.15 -14.71
N ARG A 625 -3.09 -13.38 -14.67
CA ARG A 625 -2.29 -13.88 -13.53
C ARG A 625 -1.09 -12.97 -13.28
N TYR A 626 -0.31 -12.69 -14.32
CA TYR A 626 0.85 -11.79 -14.24
C TYR A 626 0.47 -10.41 -13.71
N CYS A 627 -0.53 -9.74 -14.29
CA CYS A 627 -0.98 -8.41 -13.85
C CYS A 627 -1.40 -8.41 -12.37
N THR A 628 -2.12 -9.46 -11.95
CA THR A 628 -2.60 -9.62 -10.58
C THR A 628 -1.44 -9.74 -9.59
N GLN A 629 -0.35 -10.41 -9.99
CA GLN A 629 0.83 -10.60 -9.16
C GLN A 629 1.64 -9.30 -9.00
N VAL A 630 1.74 -8.49 -10.06
CA VAL A 630 2.60 -7.29 -10.05
C VAL A 630 1.89 -6.01 -9.61
N GLN A 631 0.56 -6.03 -9.43
CA GLN A 631 -0.17 -4.85 -8.94
C GLN A 631 0.13 -4.58 -7.46
N MET A 632 0.54 -3.34 -7.15
CA MET A 632 0.90 -2.92 -5.79
C MET A 632 0.02 -1.77 -5.30
N LEU A 633 -0.14 -1.65 -3.98
CA LEU A 633 -0.67 -0.47 -3.30
C LEU A 633 0.40 0.13 -2.39
N PHE A 634 0.68 1.41 -2.58
CA PHE A 634 1.46 2.22 -1.67
C PHE A 634 0.58 3.20 -0.94
N GLY A 635 0.75 3.27 0.37
CA GLY A 635 -0.04 4.08 1.27
C GLY A 635 -0.62 3.27 2.44
N ASP A 636 -1.41 3.93 3.27
CA ASP A 636 -2.02 3.37 4.46
C ASP A 636 -3.28 2.59 4.04
N PRO A 637 -3.30 1.25 4.18
CA PRO A 637 -4.42 0.44 3.71
C PRO A 637 -5.74 0.71 4.46
N ALA A 638 -5.71 1.30 5.65
CA ALA A 638 -6.92 1.62 6.42
C ALA A 638 -7.46 3.02 6.13
N MET A 639 -6.78 3.81 5.28
CA MET A 639 -7.28 5.10 4.86
C MET A 639 -8.44 4.96 3.87
N ALA A 640 -9.44 5.82 3.98
CA ALA A 640 -10.50 6.01 2.99
C ALA A 640 -10.58 7.51 2.65
N ILE A 641 -10.88 7.83 1.39
CA ILE A 641 -11.07 9.22 0.98
C ILE A 641 -12.50 9.69 1.25
N ARG A 642 -12.67 11.01 1.36
CA ARG A 642 -13.98 11.64 1.46
C ARG A 642 -14.56 11.80 0.06
N LEU A 643 -15.67 11.12 -0.19
CA LEU A 643 -16.41 11.25 -1.44
C LEU A 643 -17.24 12.55 -1.46
N PRO A 644 -17.31 13.26 -2.60
CA PRO A 644 -18.12 14.49 -2.71
C PRO A 644 -19.61 14.27 -2.48
N SER A 645 -20.14 13.13 -2.90
CA SER A 645 -21.53 12.72 -2.70
C SER A 645 -21.67 11.20 -2.76
N PRO A 646 -22.77 10.63 -2.23
CA PRO A 646 -23.15 9.25 -2.54
C PRO A 646 -23.33 9.04 -4.05
N PRO A 647 -23.25 7.79 -4.55
CA PRO A 647 -23.50 7.48 -5.95
C PRO A 647 -24.84 8.04 -6.46
N ARG A 648 -24.83 8.75 -7.58
CA ARG A 648 -26.02 9.29 -8.26
C ARG A 648 -26.82 8.20 -8.96
N VAL A 649 -26.11 7.22 -9.50
CA VAL A 649 -26.61 6.00 -10.10
C VAL A 649 -26.22 4.82 -9.22
N ALA A 650 -27.17 3.90 -9.02
CA ALA A 650 -26.93 2.70 -8.23
C ALA A 650 -25.84 1.83 -8.88
N PRO A 651 -24.80 1.42 -8.14
CA PRO A 651 -23.83 0.47 -8.64
C PRO A 651 -24.42 -0.92 -8.79
N ALA A 652 -23.77 -1.73 -9.62
CA ALA A 652 -24.05 -3.14 -9.75
C ALA A 652 -23.89 -3.85 -8.40
N ARG A 653 -24.79 -4.78 -8.08
CA ARG A 653 -24.83 -5.43 -6.76
C ARG A 653 -25.54 -6.78 -6.80
N ALA A 654 -25.12 -7.67 -5.90
CA ALA A 654 -25.79 -8.93 -5.64
C ALA A 654 -26.65 -8.82 -4.36
N GLU A 655 -27.90 -9.26 -4.44
CA GLU A 655 -28.82 -9.38 -3.31
C GLU A 655 -29.14 -10.87 -3.10
N VAL A 656 -28.92 -11.39 -1.89
CA VAL A 656 -29.16 -12.81 -1.56
C VAL A 656 -30.26 -12.91 -0.53
N ASN A 657 -31.29 -13.72 -0.82
CA ASN A 657 -32.40 -14.02 0.07
C ASN A 657 -32.71 -15.52 0.03
N GLY A 658 -32.32 -16.24 1.09
CA GLY A 658 -32.49 -17.68 1.17
C GLY A 658 -31.72 -18.41 0.06
N ASP A 659 -32.45 -19.17 -0.78
CA ASP A 659 -31.94 -19.93 -1.92
C ASP A 659 -31.96 -19.13 -3.23
N ARG A 660 -32.23 -17.82 -3.19
CA ARG A 660 -32.26 -16.94 -4.36
C ARG A 660 -31.20 -15.86 -4.26
N MET A 661 -30.53 -15.60 -5.38
CA MET A 661 -29.70 -14.42 -5.58
C MET A 661 -30.23 -13.63 -6.77
N THR A 662 -30.35 -12.31 -6.62
CA THR A 662 -30.59 -11.37 -7.73
C THR A 662 -29.35 -10.53 -7.93
N LEU A 663 -28.76 -10.59 -9.12
CA LEU A 663 -27.68 -9.72 -9.54
C LEU A 663 -28.26 -8.57 -10.36
N HIS A 664 -28.03 -7.33 -9.92
CA HIS A 664 -28.45 -6.13 -10.61
C HIS A 664 -27.29 -5.54 -11.43
N ALA A 665 -27.58 -5.16 -12.67
CA ALA A 665 -26.71 -4.30 -13.46
C ALA A 665 -26.54 -2.92 -12.77
N PRO A 666 -25.51 -2.14 -13.12
CA PRO A 666 -25.49 -0.72 -12.77
C PRO A 666 -26.76 -0.04 -13.30
N GLY A 667 -27.24 0.98 -12.59
CA GLY A 667 -28.43 1.72 -13.00
C GLY A 667 -28.28 2.49 -14.31
N GLU A 668 -27.05 2.64 -14.81
CA GLU A 668 -26.70 3.27 -16.08
C GLU A 668 -25.40 2.68 -16.61
N TRP A 669 -25.35 2.46 -17.93
CA TRP A 669 -24.14 2.18 -18.69
C TRP A 669 -23.77 3.41 -19.52
N THR A 670 -22.54 3.90 -19.38
CA THR A 670 -22.04 5.06 -20.10
C THR A 670 -21.02 4.62 -21.14
N VAL A 671 -21.25 4.98 -22.41
CA VAL A 671 -20.24 4.83 -23.47
C VAL A 671 -19.29 6.02 -23.42
N VAL A 672 -17.98 5.75 -23.46
CA VAL A 672 -16.92 6.75 -23.41
C VAL A 672 -16.00 6.55 -24.60
N ARG A 673 -15.71 7.62 -25.33
CA ARG A 673 -14.66 7.61 -26.37
C ARG A 673 -13.30 7.65 -25.66
N GLY A 674 -12.49 6.61 -25.86
CA GLY A 674 -11.12 6.56 -25.35
C GLY A 674 -10.20 7.46 -26.17
N HIS A 675 -9.14 7.95 -25.54
CA HIS A 675 -8.00 8.51 -26.25
C HIS A 675 -7.20 7.38 -26.90
N VAL A 676 -6.95 7.50 -28.20
CA VAL A 676 -6.10 6.58 -28.96
C VAL A 676 -4.74 7.25 -29.16
N PRO A 677 -3.68 6.77 -28.51
CA PRO A 677 -2.34 7.32 -28.69
C PRO A 677 -1.83 7.11 -30.12
N VAL A 678 -0.97 8.02 -30.59
CA VAL A 678 -0.35 7.90 -31.93
C VAL A 678 0.44 6.58 -32.10
N ASP A 679 0.95 6.03 -31.00
CA ASP A 679 1.70 4.77 -30.97
C ASP A 679 0.81 3.55 -31.29
N TRP A 680 -0.51 3.68 -31.15
CA TRP A 680 -1.48 2.63 -31.44
C TRP A 680 -1.82 2.62 -32.93
N LYS A 681 -0.83 2.26 -33.75
CA LYS A 681 -0.88 2.31 -35.22
C LYS A 681 -2.13 1.67 -35.84
N GLU A 682 -2.69 0.64 -35.21
CA GLU A 682 -3.88 -0.07 -35.71
C GLU A 682 -5.19 0.73 -35.56
N TRP A 683 -5.19 1.67 -34.61
CA TRP A 683 -6.28 2.60 -34.33
C TRP A 683 -6.01 4.00 -34.88
N ALA A 684 -4.93 4.19 -35.65
CA ALA A 684 -4.62 5.49 -36.24
C ALA A 684 -5.80 6.03 -37.08
N GLY A 685 -6.33 7.19 -36.69
CA GLY A 685 -7.47 7.83 -37.33
C GLY A 685 -8.84 7.16 -37.09
N LYS A 686 -8.92 6.19 -36.17
CA LYS A 686 -10.16 5.48 -35.80
C LYS A 686 -10.58 5.85 -34.39
N ASP A 687 -11.88 5.68 -34.12
CA ASP A 687 -12.42 5.78 -32.78
C ASP A 687 -12.39 4.44 -32.06
N LEU A 688 -12.18 4.50 -30.75
CA LEU A 688 -12.25 3.36 -29.87
C LEU A 688 -13.09 3.73 -28.64
N PHE A 689 -14.23 3.06 -28.48
CA PHE A 689 -15.19 3.32 -27.41
C PHE A 689 -15.14 2.24 -26.34
N ARG A 690 -15.35 2.66 -25.09
CA ARG A 690 -15.43 1.81 -23.91
C ARG A 690 -16.78 1.96 -23.24
N VAL A 691 -17.24 0.94 -22.50
CA VAL A 691 -18.46 1.03 -21.70
C VAL A 691 -18.11 1.00 -20.22
N ARG A 692 -18.74 1.89 -19.43
CA ARG A 692 -18.50 2.03 -18.00
C ARG A 692 -19.81 1.95 -17.25
N GLY A 693 -19.79 1.28 -16.11
CA GLY A 693 -20.93 1.15 -15.22
C GLY A 693 -20.44 1.04 -13.78
N PRO A 694 -20.97 1.82 -12.83
CA PRO A 694 -20.52 1.74 -11.43
C PRO A 694 -20.66 0.33 -10.87
N GLY A 695 -19.58 -0.22 -10.29
CA GLY A 695 -19.58 -1.59 -9.76
C GLY A 695 -19.40 -2.70 -10.82
N ALA A 696 -19.25 -2.35 -12.10
CA ALA A 696 -18.82 -3.26 -13.16
C ALA A 696 -17.35 -3.00 -13.52
N TYR A 697 -16.67 -4.00 -14.08
CA TYR A 697 -15.30 -3.86 -14.58
C TYR A 697 -15.15 -4.54 -15.93
N SER A 698 -14.07 -4.23 -16.65
CA SER A 698 -13.84 -4.78 -17.97
C SER A 698 -12.59 -5.64 -18.06
N MET A 699 -12.70 -6.71 -18.84
CA MET A 699 -11.59 -7.54 -19.28
C MET A 699 -11.16 -7.12 -20.69
N ASN A 700 -9.85 -7.05 -20.92
CA ASN A 700 -9.27 -6.51 -22.16
C ASN A 700 -8.25 -7.48 -22.77
N THR A 701 -8.09 -7.48 -24.09
CA THR A 701 -7.09 -8.30 -24.79
C THR A 701 -6.20 -7.45 -25.73
N TRP A 702 -4.88 -7.68 -25.72
CA TRP A 702 -3.91 -6.96 -26.57
C TRP A 702 -3.31 -7.79 -27.71
N SER A 703 -3.75 -9.04 -27.90
CA SER A 703 -3.27 -9.93 -28.96
C SER A 703 -4.39 -10.81 -29.53
N GLY A 704 -4.35 -11.07 -30.84
CA GLY A 704 -5.32 -11.93 -31.57
C GLY A 704 -6.30 -11.18 -32.48
N ARG A 705 -7.24 -11.91 -33.10
CA ARG A 705 -8.47 -11.32 -33.68
C ARG A 705 -9.27 -10.71 -32.52
N GLY A 706 -9.74 -9.46 -32.64
CA GLY A 706 -10.33 -8.73 -31.49
C GLY A 706 -9.27 -8.05 -30.61
N ARG A 707 -8.19 -7.53 -31.20
CA ARG A 707 -7.23 -6.70 -30.45
C ARG A 707 -7.93 -5.47 -29.86
N ASP A 708 -7.61 -5.15 -28.62
CA ASP A 708 -8.25 -4.12 -27.80
C ASP A 708 -9.74 -4.37 -27.52
N GLU A 709 -10.23 -5.60 -27.72
CA GLU A 709 -11.57 -6.00 -27.33
C GLU A 709 -11.74 -5.82 -25.83
N GLU A 710 -12.84 -5.18 -25.45
CA GLU A 710 -13.23 -4.99 -24.07
C GLU A 710 -14.54 -5.74 -23.79
N THR A 711 -14.54 -6.60 -22.76
CA THR A 711 -15.74 -7.28 -22.27
C THR A 711 -16.07 -6.77 -20.87
N ALA A 712 -17.16 -6.01 -20.75
CA ALA A 712 -17.67 -5.54 -19.47
C ALA A 712 -18.40 -6.66 -18.71
N LEU A 713 -18.06 -6.80 -17.44
CA LEU A 713 -18.56 -7.82 -16.53
C LEU A 713 -19.11 -7.18 -15.26
N VAL A 714 -20.20 -7.76 -14.77
CA VAL A 714 -20.82 -7.46 -13.49
C VAL A 714 -20.44 -8.55 -12.49
N PRO A 715 -19.61 -8.24 -11.47
CA PRO A 715 -19.27 -9.18 -10.42
C PRO A 715 -20.39 -9.36 -9.39
N ALA A 716 -20.51 -10.57 -8.86
CA ALA A 716 -21.26 -10.87 -7.66
C ALA A 716 -20.32 -11.47 -6.62
N THR A 717 -20.20 -10.80 -5.47
CA THR A 717 -19.51 -11.32 -4.28
C THR A 717 -20.47 -11.28 -3.11
N PHE A 718 -20.64 -12.40 -2.41
CA PHE A 718 -21.55 -12.49 -1.28
C PHE A 718 -21.12 -13.58 -0.30
N THR A 719 -21.52 -13.42 0.97
CA THR A 719 -21.13 -14.33 2.05
C THR A 719 -22.34 -15.07 2.60
N THR A 720 -22.17 -16.36 2.89
CA THR A 720 -23.21 -17.25 3.43
C THR A 720 -22.67 -18.00 4.65
N ARG A 721 -23.55 -18.65 5.42
CA ARG A 721 -23.16 -19.52 6.55
C ARG A 721 -22.81 -20.94 6.14
N ARG A 722 -23.13 -21.35 4.91
CA ARG A 722 -22.99 -22.72 4.42
C ARG A 722 -22.40 -22.68 3.02
N ALA A 723 -21.53 -23.62 2.70
CA ALA A 723 -21.04 -23.79 1.34
C ALA A 723 -22.20 -23.99 0.34
N ILE A 724 -21.96 -23.54 -0.90
CA ILE A 724 -22.89 -23.69 -2.01
C ILE A 724 -22.42 -24.85 -2.88
N ARG A 725 -23.28 -25.85 -3.01
CA ARG A 725 -23.09 -27.01 -3.87
C ARG A 725 -23.37 -26.71 -5.34
N LYS A 726 -24.34 -25.82 -5.63
CA LYS A 726 -24.75 -25.50 -7.01
C LYS A 726 -25.29 -24.07 -7.11
N ILE A 727 -24.92 -23.35 -8.17
CA ILE A 727 -25.56 -22.10 -8.59
C ILE A 727 -26.17 -22.30 -9.98
N GLU A 728 -27.42 -21.89 -10.17
CA GLU A 728 -28.15 -22.03 -11.43
C GLU A 728 -28.75 -20.69 -11.87
N LEU A 729 -28.41 -20.23 -13.07
CA LEU A 729 -29.10 -19.10 -13.69
C LEU A 729 -30.52 -19.51 -14.08
N LEU A 730 -31.51 -18.70 -13.70
CA LEU A 730 -32.93 -18.96 -13.92
C LEU A 730 -33.46 -18.25 -15.16
N ASP A 731 -32.89 -17.08 -15.45
CA ASP A 731 -33.31 -16.26 -16.58
C ASP A 731 -32.76 -16.82 -17.90
N LYS A 732 -33.59 -16.79 -18.94
CA LYS A 732 -33.17 -17.08 -20.31
C LYS A 732 -32.69 -15.79 -20.95
N VAL A 733 -31.39 -15.70 -21.21
CA VAL A 733 -30.75 -14.55 -21.88
C VAL A 733 -30.06 -14.99 -23.15
N GLU A 734 -30.06 -14.12 -24.15
CA GLU A 734 -29.42 -14.39 -25.44
C GLU A 734 -27.92 -14.10 -25.38
N ALA A 735 -27.13 -14.94 -26.04
CA ALA A 735 -25.70 -14.71 -26.19
C ALA A 735 -25.42 -13.35 -26.88
N PRO A 736 -24.38 -12.62 -26.45
CA PRO A 736 -23.36 -13.03 -25.48
C PRO A 736 -23.70 -12.73 -24.01
N LEU A 737 -24.91 -12.26 -23.68
CA LEU A 737 -25.30 -11.98 -22.29
C LEU A 737 -25.49 -13.27 -21.48
N GLY A 738 -25.28 -13.18 -20.16
CA GLY A 738 -25.39 -14.31 -19.23
C GLY A 738 -24.14 -14.51 -18.39
N TRP A 739 -23.83 -15.76 -18.05
CA TRP A 739 -22.69 -16.10 -17.21
C TRP A 739 -21.97 -17.34 -17.73
N SER A 740 -20.71 -17.54 -17.34
CA SER A 740 -19.87 -18.66 -17.79
C SER A 740 -20.22 -20.00 -17.13
N GLY A 741 -21.13 -20.02 -16.15
CA GLY A 741 -21.38 -21.18 -15.30
C GLY A 741 -20.33 -21.42 -14.22
N LYS A 742 -19.32 -20.54 -14.12
CA LYS A 742 -18.24 -20.63 -13.13
C LYS A 742 -18.60 -19.82 -11.88
N TRP A 743 -18.30 -20.40 -10.72
CA TRP A 743 -18.27 -19.70 -9.44
C TRP A 743 -17.18 -20.29 -8.56
N TYR A 744 -16.69 -19.50 -7.62
CA TYR A 744 -15.65 -19.89 -6.69
C TYR A 744 -16.08 -19.59 -5.26
N SER A 745 -15.86 -20.55 -4.38
CA SER A 745 -16.23 -20.49 -2.97
C SER A 745 -14.98 -20.59 -2.10
N GLN A 746 -14.88 -19.77 -1.07
CA GLN A 746 -13.80 -19.83 -0.10
C GLN A 746 -14.36 -19.78 1.32
N ALA A 747 -13.91 -20.72 2.16
CA ALA A 747 -14.17 -20.67 3.59
C ALA A 747 -13.40 -19.53 4.25
N ASN A 748 -14.08 -18.83 5.17
CA ASN A 748 -13.52 -17.75 5.97
C ASN A 748 -13.17 -18.28 7.37
N PRO A 749 -12.20 -17.66 8.06
CA PRO A 749 -11.81 -18.07 9.42
C PRO A 749 -12.94 -18.05 10.46
N ASP A 750 -13.99 -17.27 10.23
CA ASP A 750 -15.17 -17.18 11.10
C ASP A 750 -16.23 -18.27 10.83
N GLY A 751 -15.94 -19.22 9.94
CA GLY A 751 -16.84 -20.30 9.55
C GLY A 751 -17.84 -19.96 8.45
N THR A 752 -17.86 -18.72 7.96
CA THR A 752 -18.67 -18.31 6.80
C THR A 752 -18.00 -18.69 5.48
N TRP A 753 -18.73 -18.57 4.38
CA TRP A 753 -18.23 -18.83 3.02
C TRP A 753 -18.45 -17.62 2.14
N THR A 754 -17.40 -17.17 1.46
CA THR A 754 -17.49 -16.11 0.44
C THR A 754 -17.54 -16.73 -0.95
N HIS A 755 -18.57 -16.38 -1.72
CA HIS A 755 -18.80 -16.85 -3.09
C HIS A 755 -18.57 -15.72 -4.09
N ARG A 756 -17.99 -16.05 -5.24
CA ARG A 756 -17.67 -15.10 -6.32
C ARG A 756 -18.05 -15.69 -7.67
N LEU A 757 -18.70 -14.88 -8.50
CA LEU A 757 -18.98 -15.15 -9.90
C LEU A 757 -19.08 -13.83 -10.67
N VAL A 758 -19.04 -13.92 -12.00
CA VAL A 758 -19.17 -12.75 -12.88
C VAL A 758 -20.14 -13.04 -14.01
N THR A 759 -20.75 -11.99 -14.54
CA THR A 759 -21.76 -12.10 -15.60
C THR A 759 -21.57 -10.99 -16.63
N ARG A 760 -21.98 -11.24 -17.88
CA ARG A 760 -22.09 -10.21 -18.93
C ARG A 760 -23.53 -9.74 -18.99
N MET A 761 -23.75 -8.47 -18.64
CA MET A 761 -25.08 -7.83 -18.60
C MET A 761 -25.23 -6.69 -19.61
N VAL A 762 -24.19 -6.44 -20.41
CA VAL A 762 -24.19 -5.49 -21.53
C VAL A 762 -23.44 -6.09 -22.72
N ASP A 763 -23.98 -5.85 -23.91
CA ASP A 763 -23.39 -6.16 -25.20
C ASP A 763 -23.24 -4.84 -25.95
N PHE A 764 -22.02 -4.50 -26.36
CA PHE A 764 -21.71 -3.20 -26.97
C PHE A 764 -20.74 -3.36 -28.14
N ASP A 765 -20.87 -2.48 -29.13
CA ASP A 765 -19.98 -2.35 -30.27
C ASP A 765 -18.93 -1.28 -29.96
N GLN A 766 -17.68 -1.69 -29.75
CA GLN A 766 -16.59 -0.79 -29.35
C GLN A 766 -16.08 0.12 -30.46
N GLU A 767 -16.32 -0.23 -31.74
CA GLU A 767 -15.88 0.59 -32.87
C GLU A 767 -16.91 1.68 -33.17
N LYS A 768 -18.20 1.38 -32.97
CA LYS A 768 -19.29 2.33 -33.19
C LYS A 768 -19.69 3.13 -31.96
N GLY A 769 -19.37 2.63 -30.76
CA GLY A 769 -19.81 3.24 -29.51
C GLY A 769 -21.31 3.02 -29.24
N GLU A 770 -21.86 1.89 -29.68
CA GLU A 770 -23.29 1.59 -29.57
C GLU A 770 -23.54 0.45 -28.58
N ILE A 771 -24.47 0.64 -27.64
CA ILE A 771 -24.98 -0.45 -26.81
C ILE A 771 -26.00 -1.23 -27.64
N LEU A 772 -25.71 -2.51 -27.87
CA LEU A 772 -26.57 -3.39 -28.68
C LEU A 772 -27.71 -3.96 -27.82
N ARG A 773 -27.39 -4.50 -26.64
CA ARG A 773 -28.34 -5.15 -25.73
C ARG A 773 -27.90 -5.00 -24.27
N THR A 774 -28.84 -4.92 -23.35
CA THR A 774 -28.62 -4.93 -21.89
C THR A 774 -29.61 -5.85 -21.19
N VAL A 775 -29.24 -6.30 -19.99
CA VAL A 775 -30.14 -6.96 -19.05
C VAL A 775 -29.99 -6.28 -17.69
N ASP A 776 -31.10 -5.81 -17.11
CA ASP A 776 -31.07 -5.04 -15.86
C ASP A 776 -30.85 -5.90 -14.61
N ARG A 777 -31.24 -7.18 -14.67
CA ARG A 777 -31.07 -8.14 -13.57
C ARG A 777 -31.00 -9.58 -14.06
N LEU A 778 -30.26 -10.40 -13.32
CA LEU A 778 -30.18 -11.85 -13.48
C LEU A 778 -30.50 -12.54 -12.15
N GLN A 779 -31.36 -13.55 -12.19
CA GLN A 779 -31.78 -14.33 -11.03
C GLN A 779 -31.11 -15.71 -11.02
N PHE A 780 -30.64 -16.11 -9.85
CA PHE A 780 -29.98 -17.39 -9.62
C PHE A 780 -30.65 -18.16 -8.49
N ARG A 781 -30.64 -19.50 -8.61
CA ARG A 781 -30.93 -20.42 -7.51
C ARG A 781 -29.62 -20.92 -6.89
N LEU A 782 -29.57 -20.89 -5.56
CA LEU A 782 -28.46 -21.37 -4.74
C LEU A 782 -28.86 -22.68 -4.06
N THR A 783 -28.13 -23.76 -4.30
CA THR A 783 -28.28 -25.02 -3.57
C THR A 783 -27.16 -25.15 -2.56
N PHE A 784 -27.48 -25.14 -1.27
CA PHE A 784 -26.52 -25.29 -0.18
C PHE A 784 -26.16 -26.76 0.08
N GLU A 785 -24.96 -27.01 0.62
CA GLU A 785 -24.50 -28.34 1.08
C GLU A 785 -25.27 -28.87 2.28
#